data_AF-A0A9W4U391-F1
#
_entry.id   AF-A0A9W4U391-F1
#
_cell.length_a   1.000
_cell.length_b   1.000
_cell.length_c   1.000
_cell.angle_alpha   90.00
_cell.angle_beta   90.00
_cell.angle_gamma   90.00
#
_symmetry.space_group_name_H-M   'P 1'
#
loop_
_entity.id
_entity.type
_entity.pdbx_description
1 polymer ?
#
loop_
_entity_poly.entity_id
_entity_poly.type
_entity_poly.pdbx_seq_one_letter_code
_entity_poly.pdbx_strand_id
1 'polypeptide(L)'
;MVKATGLSYAKLVLTYSESKNLITIKTTHPRSNVLLGYILFKHDRKKLGTLELTNFGAAISRQNFTMGGTTKDSETNQAGQHGEGLKLASLRFAKENYQVRLQSSEVNCYFKFDNLSELGCNVVVISRKKIEEAQKKISNPRGMLADPVTDVSVIVGEPGKKLWSKDGKSVKSKKIPLQKFRQWLKMHLYPNPPRMVNTPRGDLILDPEYAGAVYVKNLKLKGILKSQRYGYNFRDGETGRDRSILLMPVREKAQSINAIWAHAISPKQDHAQRLELTELYTNLLIKNFNRYDDVNMFGYRDWPNNQWIGDVWSHLRKNPKIFYYEDTAGGQEASEIIENNLKREPKSLPTSFWELLKWGLKRLGTTLNTPQEEQKALFENAPIITGFHTEHAQILEWMLKCCTLAYEGAESKKYIFVDGKNFDIDAVYGGDGWKINNKWLNNRDAHLGRYCIASTDDFSPDDSSTDDYFCYHLVEDLWTTMASQLQLHSAEKSVFLDGKVKTLLMNTPRKGMRPQLLRGTTADMSCDCPSQRVRMSDHYATFTDLDPALDYIPSVSGNYKDAFVAFPPPPSKPRALRVPRKKIVGTPKKAATASFVLGDKVDNSGMGWQSNLPCACSYELYHAGGEANKNVLIGLPPEHESRKRKRT
;
A
#
# COMPACT_ATOMS: atom_id res chain seq x y z
N MET A 1 -35.46 -17.27 -28.56
CA MET A 1 -34.07 -17.66 -28.22
C MET A 1 -33.87 -17.96 -26.73
N VAL A 2 -33.41 -17.02 -25.88
CA VAL A 2 -33.01 -17.28 -24.47
C VAL A 2 -34.07 -18.00 -23.62
N LYS A 3 -35.31 -17.50 -23.59
CA LYS A 3 -36.41 -18.15 -22.85
C LYS A 3 -36.77 -19.53 -23.42
N ALA A 4 -36.66 -19.71 -24.74
CA ALA A 4 -36.98 -20.98 -25.40
C ALA A 4 -35.89 -22.05 -25.20
N THR A 5 -34.64 -21.65 -24.92
CA THR A 5 -33.52 -22.57 -24.70
C THR A 5 -33.13 -22.73 -23.23
N GLY A 6 -33.65 -21.90 -22.32
CA GLY A 6 -33.25 -21.87 -20.91
C GLY A 6 -31.80 -21.41 -20.68
N LEU A 7 -31.13 -20.87 -21.70
CA LEU A 7 -29.73 -20.45 -21.63
C LEU A 7 -29.60 -18.96 -21.39
N SER A 8 -28.68 -18.55 -20.51
CA SER A 8 -28.30 -17.14 -20.42
C SER A 8 -27.57 -16.68 -21.69
N TYR A 9 -27.73 -15.40 -22.04
CA TYR A 9 -27.12 -14.81 -23.24
C TYR A 9 -25.59 -14.99 -23.27
N ALA A 10 -24.94 -14.90 -22.11
CA ALA A 10 -23.49 -15.08 -21.95
C ALA A 10 -22.99 -16.51 -22.29
N LYS A 11 -23.90 -17.49 -22.43
CA LYS A 11 -23.56 -18.88 -22.80
C LYS A 11 -23.82 -19.17 -24.27
N LEU A 12 -24.38 -18.24 -25.03
CA LEU A 12 -24.62 -18.43 -26.46
C LEU A 12 -23.31 -18.28 -27.23
N VAL A 13 -23.10 -19.15 -28.22
CA VAL A 13 -21.93 -19.07 -29.10
C VAL A 13 -22.32 -18.25 -30.32
N LEU A 14 -21.61 -17.14 -30.54
CA LEU A 14 -21.77 -16.32 -31.74
C LEU A 14 -20.58 -16.52 -32.67
N THR A 15 -20.86 -16.65 -33.97
CA THR A 15 -19.82 -16.77 -35.00
C THR A 15 -20.02 -15.68 -36.04
N TYR A 16 -19.02 -14.81 -36.18
CA TYR A 16 -18.93 -13.83 -37.26
C TYR A 16 -18.19 -14.44 -38.45
N SER A 17 -18.69 -14.22 -39.66
CA SER A 17 -17.97 -14.53 -40.89
C SER A 17 -18.24 -13.48 -41.95
N GLU A 18 -17.21 -13.02 -42.62
CA GLU A 18 -17.32 -12.10 -43.75
C GLU A 18 -16.68 -12.71 -44.99
N SER A 19 -17.41 -12.66 -46.09
CA SER A 19 -16.97 -13.09 -47.42
C SER A 19 -17.29 -11.98 -48.43
N LYS A 20 -16.84 -12.13 -49.68
CA LYS A 20 -16.85 -11.07 -50.71
C LYS A 20 -18.16 -10.28 -50.83
N ASN A 21 -19.32 -10.94 -50.68
CA ASN A 21 -20.65 -10.35 -50.87
C ASN A 21 -21.62 -10.63 -49.70
N LEU A 22 -21.11 -11.15 -48.58
CA LEU A 22 -21.94 -11.68 -47.51
C LEU A 22 -21.26 -11.57 -46.15
N ILE A 23 -21.94 -10.92 -45.21
CA ILE A 23 -21.62 -10.97 -43.77
C ILE A 23 -22.67 -11.85 -43.08
N THR A 24 -22.22 -12.77 -42.25
CA THR A 24 -23.09 -13.62 -41.43
C THR A 24 -22.68 -13.57 -39.97
N ILE A 25 -23.66 -13.46 -39.09
CA ILE A 25 -23.51 -13.66 -37.64
C ILE A 25 -24.47 -14.78 -37.27
N LYS A 26 -23.95 -15.90 -36.80
CA LYS A 26 -24.75 -17.05 -36.40
C LYS A 26 -24.78 -17.13 -34.88
N THR A 27 -25.89 -17.59 -34.32
CA THR A 27 -25.99 -17.90 -32.89
C THR A 27 -26.32 -19.37 -32.74
N THR A 28 -25.42 -20.14 -32.12
CA THR A 28 -25.59 -21.58 -31.90
C THR A 28 -25.72 -21.90 -30.42
N HIS A 29 -26.42 -22.99 -30.14
CA HIS A 29 -26.51 -23.55 -28.79
C HIS A 29 -25.14 -24.14 -28.38
N PRO A 30 -24.57 -23.80 -27.20
CA PRO A 30 -23.21 -24.17 -26.82
C PRO A 30 -22.95 -25.69 -26.75
N ARG A 31 -23.96 -26.47 -26.35
CA ARG A 31 -23.84 -27.95 -26.23
C ARG A 31 -24.22 -28.70 -27.51
N SER A 32 -25.45 -28.50 -28.01
CA SER A 32 -25.95 -29.20 -29.19
C SER A 32 -25.46 -28.63 -30.53
N ASN A 33 -24.82 -27.46 -30.53
CA ASN A 33 -24.39 -26.73 -31.73
C ASN A 33 -25.52 -26.42 -32.74
N VAL A 34 -26.78 -26.52 -32.30
CA VAL A 34 -27.95 -26.20 -33.14
C VAL A 34 -28.01 -24.69 -33.37
N LEU A 35 -28.23 -24.28 -34.63
CA LEU A 35 -28.46 -22.88 -35.00
C LEU A 35 -29.77 -22.38 -34.38
N LEU A 36 -29.70 -21.28 -33.65
CA LEU A 36 -30.84 -20.67 -32.95
C LEU A 36 -31.37 -19.41 -33.66
N GLY A 37 -30.55 -18.82 -34.52
CA GLY A 37 -30.88 -17.64 -35.30
C GLY A 37 -29.64 -17.07 -35.98
N TYR A 38 -29.84 -16.04 -36.80
CA TYR A 38 -28.77 -15.42 -37.56
C TYR A 38 -29.04 -13.95 -37.90
N ILE A 39 -27.97 -13.25 -38.23
CA ILE A 39 -27.98 -11.98 -38.94
C ILE A 39 -27.25 -12.20 -40.26
N LEU A 40 -27.87 -11.77 -41.35
CA LEU A 40 -27.41 -11.99 -42.71
C LEU A 40 -27.43 -10.66 -43.45
N PHE A 41 -26.28 -10.22 -43.95
CA PHE A 41 -26.18 -9.04 -44.79
C PHE A 41 -25.61 -9.42 -46.15
N LYS A 42 -26.48 -9.43 -47.16
CA LYS A 42 -26.13 -9.71 -48.55
C LYS A 42 -25.96 -8.40 -49.29
N HIS A 43 -24.80 -8.18 -49.91
CA HIS A 43 -24.54 -6.96 -50.67
C HIS A 43 -24.02 -7.25 -52.08
N ASP A 44 -24.29 -6.32 -53.00
CA ASP A 44 -23.83 -6.38 -54.37
C ASP A 44 -22.41 -5.80 -54.55
N ARG A 45 -21.93 -5.80 -55.80
CA ARG A 45 -20.63 -5.25 -56.20
C ARG A 45 -20.49 -3.75 -55.88
N LYS A 46 -21.61 -3.01 -55.79
CA LYS A 46 -21.64 -1.59 -55.41
C LYS A 46 -21.62 -1.40 -53.88
N LYS A 47 -21.43 -2.48 -53.11
CA LYS A 47 -21.43 -2.48 -51.64
C LYS A 47 -22.78 -2.01 -51.07
N LEU A 48 -23.88 -2.30 -51.77
CA LEU A 48 -25.24 -2.01 -51.34
C LEU A 48 -25.99 -3.32 -51.09
N GLY A 49 -26.65 -3.43 -49.94
CA GLY A 49 -27.22 -4.69 -49.49
C GLY A 49 -28.56 -4.63 -48.78
N THR A 50 -29.02 -5.82 -48.40
CA THR A 50 -30.24 -6.06 -47.62
C THR A 50 -29.85 -6.83 -46.37
N LEU A 51 -30.42 -6.41 -45.24
CA LEU A 51 -30.21 -7.01 -43.93
C LEU A 51 -31.39 -7.92 -43.59
N GLU A 52 -31.11 -9.11 -43.09
CA GLU A 52 -32.08 -10.04 -42.55
C GLU A 52 -31.62 -10.48 -41.15
N LEU A 53 -32.49 -10.35 -40.16
CA LEU A 53 -32.27 -10.82 -38.79
C LEU A 53 -33.35 -11.84 -38.45
N THR A 54 -32.97 -13.06 -38.12
CA THR A 54 -33.90 -14.16 -37.89
C THR A 54 -33.67 -14.80 -36.52
N ASN A 55 -34.76 -15.01 -35.78
CA ASN A 55 -34.79 -15.71 -34.50
C ASN A 55 -35.72 -16.91 -34.65
N PHE A 56 -35.15 -18.12 -34.54
CA PHE A 56 -35.91 -19.34 -34.75
C PHE A 56 -36.82 -19.66 -33.56
N GLY A 57 -37.98 -20.23 -33.85
CA GLY A 57 -38.96 -20.62 -32.82
C GLY A 57 -39.44 -19.43 -31.98
N ALA A 58 -39.42 -18.24 -32.55
CA ALA A 58 -39.93 -17.02 -31.92
C ALA A 58 -41.29 -16.67 -32.52
N ALA A 59 -42.14 -16.05 -31.73
CA ALA A 59 -43.44 -15.55 -32.17
C ALA A 59 -43.59 -14.07 -31.79
N ILE A 60 -44.32 -13.34 -32.63
CA ILE A 60 -44.75 -11.96 -32.34
C ILE A 60 -46.26 -11.97 -32.27
N SER A 61 -46.79 -11.54 -31.12
CA SER A 61 -48.23 -11.37 -30.90
C SER A 61 -48.68 -9.96 -31.26
N ARG A 62 -49.99 -9.73 -31.35
CA ARG A 62 -50.58 -8.41 -31.56
C ARG A 62 -50.14 -7.38 -30.50
N GLN A 63 -50.00 -7.80 -29.24
CA GLN A 63 -49.53 -6.94 -28.15
C GLN A 63 -48.08 -6.46 -28.38
N ASN A 64 -47.26 -7.20 -29.13
CA ASN A 64 -45.92 -6.76 -29.47
C ASN A 64 -45.91 -5.63 -30.52
N PHE A 65 -47.05 -5.23 -31.09
CA PHE A 65 -47.18 -4.03 -31.91
C PHE A 65 -47.74 -2.83 -31.13
N THR A 66 -48.35 -3.02 -29.96
CA THR A 66 -48.79 -1.91 -29.10
C THR A 66 -47.62 -1.30 -28.33
N MET A 67 -47.78 -0.07 -27.84
CA MET A 67 -46.80 0.54 -26.93
C MET A 67 -46.80 -0.19 -25.59
N GLY A 68 -45.63 -0.37 -24.96
CA GLY A 68 -45.50 -1.08 -23.67
C GLY A 68 -45.45 -2.62 -23.76
N GLY A 69 -45.87 -3.23 -24.87
CA GLY A 69 -45.92 -4.69 -25.01
C GLY A 69 -44.53 -5.35 -25.03
N THR A 70 -44.16 -6.03 -23.95
CA THR A 70 -42.83 -6.60 -23.74
C THR A 70 -42.88 -7.89 -22.90
N THR A 71 -41.99 -8.83 -23.19
CA THR A 71 -41.78 -10.03 -22.36
C THR A 71 -40.50 -9.93 -21.53
N LYS A 72 -39.87 -8.74 -21.53
CA LYS A 72 -38.56 -8.48 -20.93
C LYS A 72 -38.62 -7.59 -19.67
N ASP A 73 -39.81 -7.22 -19.22
CA ASP A 73 -39.98 -6.25 -18.13
C ASP A 73 -39.25 -6.66 -16.85
N SER A 74 -39.31 -7.95 -16.51
CA SER A 74 -38.65 -8.54 -15.35
C SER A 74 -37.17 -8.92 -15.58
N GLU A 75 -36.62 -8.72 -16.77
CA GLU A 75 -35.27 -9.16 -17.14
C GLU A 75 -34.28 -8.01 -16.96
N THR A 76 -33.61 -7.96 -15.81
CA THR A 76 -32.65 -6.89 -15.48
C THR A 76 -31.38 -6.95 -16.32
N ASN A 77 -31.05 -8.10 -16.89
CA ASN A 77 -29.85 -8.33 -17.70
C ASN A 77 -30.01 -7.97 -19.19
N GLN A 78 -31.19 -7.54 -19.63
CA GLN A 78 -31.47 -7.20 -21.03
C GLN A 78 -31.86 -5.73 -21.19
N ALA A 79 -31.39 -5.14 -22.29
CA ALA A 79 -31.90 -3.85 -22.72
C ALA A 79 -33.25 -3.98 -23.46
N GLY A 80 -34.10 -2.96 -23.30
CA GLY A 80 -35.38 -2.84 -24.01
C GLY A 80 -36.61 -3.32 -23.22
N GLN A 81 -36.63 -3.07 -21.91
CA GLN A 81 -37.71 -3.48 -21.00
C GLN A 81 -39.08 -2.92 -21.42
N HIS A 82 -39.15 -1.70 -21.97
CA HIS A 82 -40.43 -1.04 -22.30
C HIS A 82 -41.18 -1.54 -23.56
N GLY A 83 -40.63 -2.47 -24.35
CA GLY A 83 -41.35 -3.04 -25.52
C GLY A 83 -41.46 -2.16 -26.77
N GLU A 84 -40.85 -0.98 -26.78
CA GLU A 84 -40.96 -0.01 -27.89
C GLU A 84 -39.91 -0.21 -29.00
N GLY A 85 -38.85 -0.97 -28.73
CA GLY A 85 -37.64 -1.01 -29.55
C GLY A 85 -37.88 -1.37 -31.02
N LEU A 86 -38.75 -2.35 -31.30
CA LEU A 86 -39.09 -2.75 -32.68
C LEU A 86 -39.76 -1.59 -33.46
N LYS A 87 -40.66 -0.85 -32.81
CA LYS A 87 -41.40 0.26 -33.45
C LYS A 87 -40.47 1.43 -33.71
N LEU A 88 -39.65 1.79 -32.71
CA LEU A 88 -38.67 2.87 -32.85
C LEU A 88 -37.61 2.55 -33.91
N ALA A 89 -37.15 1.30 -33.99
CA ALA A 89 -36.24 0.85 -35.05
C ALA A 89 -36.90 0.95 -36.43
N SER A 90 -38.15 0.47 -36.55
CA SER A 90 -38.91 0.54 -37.79
C SER A 90 -39.14 1.98 -38.24
N LEU A 91 -39.50 2.87 -37.30
CA LEU A 91 -39.62 4.31 -37.54
C LEU A 91 -38.31 4.91 -38.04
N ARG A 92 -37.18 4.56 -37.41
CA ARG A 92 -35.87 5.11 -37.78
C ARG A 92 -35.47 4.67 -39.20
N PHE A 93 -35.65 3.40 -39.53
CA PHE A 93 -35.35 2.90 -40.87
C PHE A 93 -36.27 3.50 -41.94
N ALA A 94 -37.58 3.61 -41.64
CA ALA A 94 -38.54 4.25 -42.54
C ALA A 94 -38.17 5.72 -42.81
N LYS A 95 -37.75 6.49 -41.79
CA LYS A 95 -37.28 7.89 -41.96
C LYS A 95 -36.08 8.01 -42.89
N GLU A 96 -35.26 6.97 -43.00
CA GLU A 96 -34.11 6.93 -43.90
C GLU A 96 -34.43 6.30 -45.27
N ASN A 97 -35.71 6.01 -45.52
CA ASN A 97 -36.25 5.39 -46.74
C ASN A 97 -35.78 3.94 -46.95
N TYR A 98 -35.58 3.20 -45.87
CA TYR A 98 -35.41 1.76 -45.91
C TYR A 98 -36.76 1.07 -45.67
N GLN A 99 -37.18 0.18 -46.57
CA GLN A 99 -38.31 -0.70 -46.31
C GLN A 99 -37.95 -1.63 -45.15
N VAL A 100 -38.84 -1.74 -44.17
CA VAL A 100 -38.78 -2.74 -43.11
C VAL A 100 -39.94 -3.71 -43.29
N ARG A 101 -39.62 -5.00 -43.35
CA ARG A 101 -40.58 -6.09 -43.37
C ARG A 101 -40.29 -7.01 -42.21
N LEU A 102 -41.32 -7.30 -41.43
CA LEU A 102 -41.30 -8.32 -40.41
C LEU A 102 -42.11 -9.51 -40.91
N GLN A 103 -41.54 -10.71 -40.83
CA GLN A 103 -42.17 -11.95 -41.23
C GLN A 103 -42.30 -12.86 -40.00
N SER A 104 -43.52 -13.26 -39.67
CA SER A 104 -43.80 -14.21 -38.59
C SER A 104 -45.22 -14.73 -38.70
N SER A 105 -45.50 -15.94 -38.21
CA SER A 105 -46.86 -16.48 -38.09
C SER A 105 -47.66 -16.35 -39.39
N GLU A 106 -47.04 -16.72 -40.52
CA GLU A 106 -47.66 -16.72 -41.86
C GLU A 106 -48.01 -15.33 -42.42
N VAL A 107 -47.58 -14.25 -41.77
CA VAL A 107 -47.83 -12.88 -42.22
C VAL A 107 -46.54 -12.10 -42.49
N ASN A 108 -46.63 -11.17 -43.43
CA ASN A 108 -45.67 -10.11 -43.65
C ASN A 108 -46.25 -8.79 -43.14
N CYS A 109 -45.58 -8.19 -42.16
CA CYS A 109 -45.86 -6.88 -41.61
C CYS A 109 -44.91 -5.86 -42.24
N TYR A 110 -45.44 -4.94 -43.05
CA TYR A 110 -44.70 -3.89 -43.72
C TYR A 110 -44.86 -2.57 -42.98
N PHE A 111 -43.76 -2.02 -42.48
CA PHE A 111 -43.75 -0.70 -41.86
C PHE A 111 -43.51 0.37 -42.92
N LYS A 112 -44.39 1.37 -42.99
CA LYS A 112 -44.33 2.48 -43.96
C LYS A 112 -45.02 3.72 -43.41
N PHE A 113 -44.62 4.88 -43.89
CA PHE A 113 -45.42 6.09 -43.70
C PHE A 113 -46.69 6.03 -44.54
N ASP A 114 -47.77 6.57 -44.02
CA ASP A 114 -48.95 6.91 -44.79
C ASP A 114 -48.86 8.34 -45.35
N ASN A 115 -49.96 8.83 -45.90
CA ASN A 115 -50.08 10.19 -46.44
C ASN A 115 -50.09 11.29 -45.36
N LEU A 116 -50.29 10.93 -44.09
CA LEU A 116 -50.25 11.84 -42.94
C LEU A 116 -48.86 11.83 -42.26
N SER A 117 -47.89 11.11 -42.84
CA SER A 117 -46.56 10.90 -42.28
C SER A 117 -46.57 10.18 -40.93
N GLU A 118 -47.61 9.38 -40.67
CA GLU A 118 -47.68 8.46 -39.54
C GLU A 118 -47.13 7.09 -39.92
N LEU A 119 -46.42 6.44 -38.98
CA LEU A 119 -45.88 5.12 -39.24
C LEU A 119 -46.97 4.05 -39.05
N GLY A 120 -47.47 3.51 -40.15
CA GLY A 120 -48.38 2.37 -40.17
C GLY A 120 -47.66 1.03 -40.32
N CYS A 121 -48.34 -0.05 -39.92
CA CYS A 121 -47.96 -1.43 -40.19
C CYS A 121 -49.04 -2.11 -41.02
N ASN A 122 -48.75 -2.44 -42.28
CA ASN A 122 -49.66 -3.18 -43.15
C ASN A 122 -49.36 -4.68 -43.04
N VAL A 123 -50.35 -5.47 -42.67
CA VAL A 123 -50.24 -6.93 -42.50
C VAL A 123 -50.79 -7.63 -43.74
N VAL A 124 -49.97 -8.48 -44.35
CA VAL A 124 -50.31 -9.25 -45.55
C VAL A 124 -50.08 -10.72 -45.29
N VAL A 125 -51.12 -11.54 -45.46
CA VAL A 125 -51.03 -13.01 -45.35
C VAL A 125 -50.14 -13.56 -46.47
N ILE A 126 -49.25 -14.48 -46.13
CA ILE A 126 -48.38 -15.18 -47.07
C ILE A 126 -49.20 -16.30 -47.72
N SER A 127 -49.16 -16.40 -49.05
CA SER A 127 -49.88 -17.47 -49.74
C SER A 127 -49.30 -18.84 -49.37
N ARG A 128 -50.18 -19.83 -49.19
CA ARG A 128 -49.81 -21.21 -48.83
C ARG A 128 -48.71 -21.79 -49.72
N LYS A 129 -48.82 -21.58 -51.04
CA LYS A 129 -47.78 -21.98 -52.01
C LYS A 129 -46.39 -21.44 -51.66
N LYS A 130 -46.28 -20.18 -51.22
CA LYS A 130 -44.99 -19.57 -50.84
C LYS A 130 -44.46 -20.11 -49.51
N ILE A 131 -45.35 -20.46 -48.59
CA ILE A 131 -44.98 -21.10 -47.31
C ILE A 131 -44.38 -22.48 -47.60
N GLU A 132 -45.08 -23.30 -48.40
CA GLU A 132 -44.62 -24.63 -48.77
C GLU A 132 -43.28 -24.59 -49.55
N GLU A 133 -43.12 -23.64 -50.47
CA GLU A 133 -41.86 -23.42 -51.19
C GLU A 133 -40.71 -23.00 -50.26
N ALA A 134 -40.99 -22.20 -49.23
CA ALA A 134 -39.99 -21.81 -48.25
C ALA A 134 -39.58 -22.99 -47.36
N GLN A 135 -40.55 -23.75 -46.85
CA GLN A 135 -40.32 -24.91 -46.00
C GLN A 135 -39.57 -26.03 -46.72
N LYS A 136 -39.85 -26.27 -48.01
CA LYS A 136 -39.10 -27.25 -48.83
C LYS A 136 -37.61 -26.95 -48.95
N LYS A 137 -37.19 -25.69 -48.78
CA LYS A 137 -35.78 -25.27 -48.86
C LYS A 137 -35.05 -25.42 -47.53
N ILE A 138 -35.77 -25.64 -46.43
CA ILE A 138 -35.19 -25.78 -45.10
C ILE A 138 -34.57 -27.19 -44.99
N SER A 139 -33.26 -27.24 -44.76
CA SER A 139 -32.50 -28.48 -44.61
C SER A 139 -32.49 -28.99 -43.16
N ASN A 140 -32.07 -30.26 -42.97
CA ASN A 140 -31.65 -30.80 -41.69
C ASN A 140 -30.19 -31.29 -41.79
N PRO A 141 -29.23 -30.74 -41.02
CA PRO A 141 -29.37 -29.70 -40.02
C PRO A 141 -29.80 -28.34 -40.62
N ARG A 142 -30.49 -27.55 -39.79
CA ARG A 142 -31.09 -26.29 -40.19
C ARG A 142 -30.05 -25.25 -40.61
N GLY A 143 -30.12 -24.79 -41.85
CA GLY A 143 -29.30 -23.71 -42.39
C GLY A 143 -29.81 -22.31 -42.04
N MET A 144 -29.23 -21.27 -42.67
CA MET A 144 -29.67 -19.87 -42.52
C MET A 144 -30.89 -19.57 -43.41
N LEU A 145 -31.99 -20.28 -43.15
CA LEU A 145 -33.27 -20.10 -43.83
C LEU A 145 -34.39 -20.03 -42.78
N ALA A 146 -35.11 -18.91 -42.82
CA ALA A 146 -36.27 -18.68 -41.97
C ALA A 146 -37.49 -19.48 -42.43
N ASP A 147 -38.20 -20.05 -41.46
CA ASP A 147 -39.54 -20.59 -41.65
C ASP A 147 -40.55 -19.45 -41.41
N PRO A 148 -41.35 -19.04 -42.40
CA PRO A 148 -42.36 -18.00 -42.23
C PRO A 148 -43.42 -18.29 -41.16
N VAL A 149 -43.60 -19.56 -40.78
CA VAL A 149 -44.59 -20.00 -39.80
C VAL A 149 -44.03 -19.91 -38.38
N THR A 150 -42.88 -20.54 -38.14
CA THR A 150 -42.37 -20.77 -36.78
C THR A 150 -41.37 -19.75 -36.29
N ASP A 151 -40.86 -18.88 -37.18
CA ASP A 151 -39.82 -17.93 -36.83
C ASP A 151 -40.26 -16.48 -36.90
N VAL A 152 -39.37 -15.62 -36.44
CA VAL A 152 -39.46 -14.18 -36.64
C VAL A 152 -38.26 -13.72 -37.45
N SER A 153 -38.51 -13.09 -38.59
CA SER A 153 -37.49 -12.46 -39.43
C SER A 153 -37.77 -10.98 -39.65
N VAL A 154 -36.78 -10.13 -39.39
CA VAL A 154 -36.81 -8.70 -39.74
C VAL A 154 -35.91 -8.49 -40.94
N ILE A 155 -36.44 -7.89 -41.99
CA ILE A 155 -35.76 -7.69 -43.27
C ILE A 155 -35.78 -6.20 -43.59
N VAL A 156 -34.61 -5.63 -43.86
CA VAL A 156 -34.41 -4.18 -44.03
C VAL A 156 -33.67 -3.88 -45.33
N GLY A 157 -34.18 -2.92 -46.09
CA GLY A 157 -33.54 -2.42 -47.31
C GLY A 157 -33.80 -3.27 -48.56
N GLU A 158 -34.98 -3.91 -48.64
CA GLU A 158 -35.42 -4.58 -49.87
C GLU A 158 -35.66 -3.55 -50.98
N PRO A 159 -35.07 -3.71 -52.18
CA PRO A 159 -35.21 -2.74 -53.26
C PRO A 159 -36.58 -2.83 -53.94
N GLY A 160 -36.96 -1.76 -54.65
CA GLY A 160 -38.07 -1.78 -55.62
C GLY A 160 -39.49 -1.56 -55.05
N LYS A 161 -39.65 -1.48 -53.72
CA LYS A 161 -40.94 -1.10 -53.10
C LYS A 161 -41.10 0.41 -53.08
N LYS A 162 -42.30 0.90 -53.46
CA LYS A 162 -42.71 2.30 -53.26
C LYS A 162 -43.02 2.51 -51.77
N LEU A 163 -42.44 3.55 -51.21
CA LEU A 163 -42.58 4.03 -49.85
C LEU A 163 -43.06 5.48 -49.88
N TRP A 164 -43.73 5.93 -48.83
CA TRP A 164 -43.90 7.35 -48.58
C TRP A 164 -42.76 7.83 -47.69
N SER A 165 -42.10 8.92 -48.07
CA SER A 165 -41.12 9.59 -47.22
C SER A 165 -41.83 10.35 -46.09
N LYS A 166 -41.07 10.79 -45.09
CA LYS A 166 -41.57 11.68 -44.04
C LYS A 166 -42.20 12.98 -44.59
N ASP A 167 -41.78 13.40 -45.78
CA ASP A 167 -42.25 14.62 -46.45
C ASP A 167 -43.47 14.35 -47.35
N GLY A 168 -44.12 13.20 -47.21
CA GLY A 168 -45.28 12.81 -48.02
C GLY A 168 -44.95 12.53 -49.49
N LYS A 169 -43.67 12.31 -49.84
CA LYS A 169 -43.25 12.03 -51.23
C LYS A 169 -43.13 10.53 -51.49
N SER A 170 -43.59 10.09 -52.64
CA SER A 170 -43.38 8.71 -53.11
C SER A 170 -41.91 8.48 -53.46
N VAL A 171 -41.24 7.60 -52.73
CA VAL A 171 -39.83 7.26 -52.90
C VAL A 171 -39.64 5.75 -53.03
N LYS A 172 -38.54 5.31 -53.65
CA LYS A 172 -38.18 3.89 -53.69
C LYS A 172 -37.34 3.52 -52.47
N SER A 173 -37.59 2.35 -51.90
CA SER A 173 -36.76 1.77 -50.85
C SER A 173 -35.29 1.68 -51.27
N LYS A 174 -34.41 2.15 -50.39
CA LYS A 174 -32.96 2.12 -50.60
C LYS A 174 -32.37 0.80 -50.12
N LYS A 175 -31.28 0.37 -50.75
CA LYS A 175 -30.38 -0.64 -50.19
C LYS A 175 -29.48 0.00 -49.13
N ILE A 176 -29.02 -0.78 -48.17
CA ILE A 176 -28.14 -0.33 -47.08
C ILE A 176 -26.69 -0.32 -47.57
N PRO A 177 -25.93 0.78 -47.43
CA PRO A 177 -24.50 0.78 -47.68
C PRO A 177 -23.74 -0.12 -46.70
N LEU A 178 -22.79 -0.92 -47.19
CA LEU A 178 -21.98 -1.85 -46.39
C LEU A 178 -21.29 -1.16 -45.21
N GLN A 179 -20.69 0.02 -45.44
CA GLN A 179 -20.01 0.78 -44.38
C GLN A 179 -20.99 1.18 -43.26
N LYS A 180 -22.22 1.53 -43.61
CA LYS A 180 -23.27 1.88 -42.66
C LYS A 180 -23.70 0.67 -41.83
N PHE A 181 -23.83 -0.50 -42.47
CA PHE A 181 -24.08 -1.75 -41.75
C PHE A 181 -22.95 -2.09 -40.77
N ARG A 182 -21.68 -1.94 -41.19
CA ARG A 182 -20.52 -2.13 -40.31
C ARG A 182 -20.53 -1.16 -39.11
N GLN A 183 -20.98 0.08 -39.29
CA GLN A 183 -21.17 1.02 -38.17
C GLN A 183 -22.28 0.54 -37.21
N TRP A 184 -23.35 -0.05 -37.71
CA TRP A 184 -24.40 -0.62 -36.85
C TRP A 184 -23.89 -1.79 -36.02
N LEU A 185 -23.00 -2.63 -36.58
CA LEU A 185 -22.38 -3.72 -35.83
C LEU A 185 -21.57 -3.22 -34.63
N LYS A 186 -20.96 -2.02 -34.72
CA LYS A 186 -20.23 -1.40 -33.60
C LYS A 186 -21.13 -0.91 -32.46
N MET A 187 -22.46 -0.92 -32.63
CA MET A 187 -23.38 -0.55 -31.55
C MET A 187 -23.55 -1.66 -30.52
N HIS A 188 -23.09 -2.88 -30.81
CA HIS A 188 -23.15 -4.02 -29.91
C HIS A 188 -21.82 -4.78 -29.90
N LEU A 189 -21.33 -5.23 -28.75
CA LEU A 189 -20.00 -5.86 -28.67
C LEU A 189 -19.97 -7.29 -29.26
N TYR A 190 -20.99 -8.11 -28.99
CA TYR A 190 -20.96 -9.53 -29.34
C TYR A 190 -20.85 -9.93 -30.82
N PRO A 191 -21.47 -9.22 -31.80
CA PRO A 191 -21.44 -9.65 -33.20
C PRO A 191 -20.04 -9.73 -33.80
N ASN A 192 -19.11 -8.91 -33.33
CA ASN A 192 -17.71 -8.91 -33.74
C ASN A 192 -16.91 -8.31 -32.58
N PRO A 193 -16.60 -9.12 -31.54
CA PRO A 193 -16.05 -8.58 -30.31
C PRO A 193 -14.65 -8.02 -30.54
N PRO A 194 -14.36 -6.81 -30.03
CA PRO A 194 -13.01 -6.26 -30.02
C PRO A 194 -12.11 -7.05 -29.07
N ARG A 195 -10.81 -6.75 -29.05
CA ARG A 195 -9.91 -7.19 -27.99
C ARG A 195 -10.41 -6.66 -26.64
N MET A 196 -10.94 -7.55 -25.81
CA MET A 196 -11.56 -7.19 -24.54
C MET A 196 -11.29 -8.22 -23.45
N VAL A 197 -11.30 -7.77 -22.20
CA VAL A 197 -11.13 -8.59 -20.99
C VAL A 197 -12.45 -8.61 -20.25
N ASN A 198 -13.03 -9.80 -20.12
CA ASN A 198 -14.30 -9.98 -19.43
C ASN A 198 -14.06 -10.09 -17.92
N THR A 199 -14.72 -9.24 -17.13
CA THR A 199 -14.64 -9.33 -15.66
C THR A 199 -16.04 -9.46 -15.04
N PRO A 200 -16.15 -9.95 -13.79
CA PRO A 200 -17.43 -9.96 -13.09
C PRO A 200 -18.04 -8.57 -12.89
N ARG A 201 -17.24 -7.50 -12.93
CA ARG A 201 -17.66 -6.12 -12.68
C ARG A 201 -18.00 -5.34 -13.96
N GLY A 202 -17.78 -5.94 -15.13
CA GLY A 202 -17.86 -5.27 -16.42
C GLY A 202 -16.70 -5.70 -17.32
N ASP A 203 -16.66 -5.17 -18.53
CA ASP A 203 -15.63 -5.57 -19.50
C ASP A 203 -14.75 -4.39 -19.86
N LEU A 204 -13.45 -4.63 -19.95
CA LEU A 204 -12.44 -3.69 -20.41
C LEU A 204 -12.16 -3.90 -21.89
N ILE A 205 -12.28 -2.86 -22.71
CA ILE A 205 -12.05 -2.92 -24.15
C ILE A 205 -10.72 -2.22 -24.46
N LEU A 206 -9.78 -2.98 -25.02
CA LEU A 206 -8.39 -2.56 -25.23
C LEU A 206 -8.14 -2.00 -26.64
N ASP A 207 -9.00 -2.33 -27.60
CA ASP A 207 -8.83 -1.85 -28.98
C ASP A 207 -8.92 -0.31 -29.05
N PRO A 208 -7.91 0.38 -29.61
CA PRO A 208 -7.89 1.84 -29.66
C PRO A 208 -9.10 2.48 -30.36
N GLU A 209 -9.73 1.78 -31.31
CA GLU A 209 -10.94 2.25 -31.98
C GLU A 209 -12.15 2.42 -31.03
N TYR A 210 -12.09 1.78 -29.86
CA TYR A 210 -13.12 1.81 -28.82
C TYR A 210 -12.74 2.71 -27.64
N ALA A 211 -11.65 3.48 -27.73
CA ALA A 211 -11.27 4.44 -26.70
C ALA A 211 -12.41 5.42 -26.38
N GLY A 212 -12.75 5.55 -25.10
CA GLY A 212 -13.84 6.40 -24.60
C GLY A 212 -15.24 5.94 -24.97
N ALA A 213 -15.38 4.76 -25.58
CA ALA A 213 -16.68 4.16 -25.84
C ALA A 213 -17.24 3.51 -24.58
N VAL A 214 -18.45 3.91 -24.22
CA VAL A 214 -19.21 3.31 -23.12
C VAL A 214 -20.29 2.40 -23.67
N TYR A 215 -20.33 1.19 -23.13
CA TYR A 215 -21.37 0.22 -23.37
C TYR A 215 -22.10 -0.07 -22.05
N VAL A 216 -23.41 -0.26 -22.15
CA VAL A 216 -24.25 -0.72 -21.04
C VAL A 216 -24.98 -1.96 -21.51
N LYS A 217 -24.78 -3.08 -20.81
CA LYS A 217 -25.35 -4.38 -21.22
C LYS A 217 -25.05 -4.67 -22.69
N ASN A 218 -23.82 -4.37 -23.11
CA ASN A 218 -23.26 -4.56 -24.45
C ASN A 218 -23.77 -3.60 -25.53
N LEU A 219 -24.62 -2.63 -25.19
CA LEU A 219 -25.10 -1.60 -26.13
C LEU A 219 -24.32 -0.31 -25.95
N LYS A 220 -23.82 0.23 -27.06
CA LYS A 220 -23.08 1.49 -27.07
C LYS A 220 -23.98 2.67 -26.70
N LEU A 221 -23.53 3.50 -25.78
CA LEU A 221 -24.14 4.80 -25.50
C LEU A 221 -23.71 5.84 -26.53
N LYS A 222 -24.55 6.86 -26.76
CA LYS A 222 -24.21 7.95 -27.69
C LYS A 222 -23.15 8.90 -27.14
N GLY A 223 -23.07 9.06 -25.82
CA GLY A 223 -22.07 9.89 -25.19
C GLY A 223 -20.67 9.29 -25.33
N ILE A 224 -19.72 10.10 -25.82
CA ILE A 224 -18.29 9.81 -25.69
C ILE A 224 -17.81 10.50 -24.42
N LEU A 225 -17.21 9.74 -23.52
CA LEU A 225 -16.46 10.31 -22.41
C LEU A 225 -15.05 10.59 -22.92
N LYS A 226 -14.77 11.87 -23.19
CA LYS A 226 -13.45 12.27 -23.72
C LYS A 226 -12.29 12.02 -22.75
N SER A 227 -12.59 11.74 -21.47
CA SER A 227 -11.61 11.51 -20.41
C SER A 227 -11.21 10.04 -20.24
N GLN A 228 -11.58 9.14 -21.16
CA GLN A 228 -11.27 7.71 -21.09
C GLN A 228 -10.30 7.28 -22.20
N ARG A 229 -9.23 6.58 -21.83
CA ARG A 229 -8.25 6.00 -22.76
C ARG A 229 -8.73 4.66 -23.32
N TYR A 230 -9.54 3.93 -22.56
CA TYR A 230 -10.06 2.62 -22.93
C TYR A 230 -11.59 2.63 -23.07
N GLY A 231 -12.15 1.57 -23.64
CA GLY A 231 -13.59 1.37 -23.70
C GLY A 231 -14.09 0.51 -22.52
N TYR A 232 -15.33 0.70 -22.11
CA TYR A 232 -15.90 0.00 -20.96
C TYR A 232 -17.30 -0.51 -21.24
N ASN A 233 -17.59 -1.74 -20.80
CA ASN A 233 -18.94 -2.29 -20.76
C ASN A 233 -19.41 -2.45 -19.31
N PHE A 234 -20.41 -1.67 -18.91
CA PHE A 234 -21.04 -1.76 -17.60
C PHE A 234 -22.20 -2.76 -17.65
N ARG A 235 -22.03 -3.93 -17.01
CA ARG A 235 -23.05 -4.99 -16.98
C ARG A 235 -24.25 -4.60 -16.13
N ASP A 236 -23.99 -3.95 -15.00
CA ASP A 236 -25.00 -3.50 -14.04
C ASP A 236 -25.37 -2.03 -14.23
N GLY A 237 -24.89 -1.40 -15.31
CA GLY A 237 -25.19 0.00 -15.61
C GLY A 237 -26.65 0.22 -15.98
N GLU A 238 -27.14 1.42 -15.64
CA GLU A 238 -28.45 1.91 -16.03
C GLU A 238 -28.32 3.10 -17.00
N THR A 239 -29.30 3.22 -17.89
CA THR A 239 -29.32 4.30 -18.89
C THR A 239 -30.74 4.81 -19.05
N GLY A 240 -30.87 6.10 -19.37
CA GLY A 240 -32.16 6.73 -19.66
C GLY A 240 -32.84 6.14 -20.90
N ARG A 241 -34.11 6.52 -21.11
CA ARG A 241 -34.92 6.05 -22.25
C ARG A 241 -34.26 6.32 -23.60
N ASP A 242 -33.54 7.42 -23.73
CA ASP A 242 -32.85 7.88 -24.95
C ASP A 242 -31.45 7.25 -25.15
N ARG A 243 -30.97 6.51 -24.15
CA ARG A 243 -29.66 5.81 -24.13
C ARG A 243 -28.49 6.72 -24.45
N SER A 244 -28.58 7.98 -24.03
CA SER A 244 -27.55 8.99 -24.26
C SER A 244 -26.50 8.99 -23.14
N ILE A 245 -26.94 8.73 -21.91
CA ILE A 245 -26.13 8.84 -20.69
C ILE A 245 -26.19 7.57 -19.84
N LEU A 246 -25.09 7.31 -19.14
CA LEU A 246 -25.03 6.38 -18.03
C LEU A 246 -25.61 7.11 -16.81
N LEU A 247 -26.64 6.57 -16.16
CA LEU A 247 -27.30 7.20 -15.00
C LEU A 247 -26.51 7.05 -13.69
N MET A 248 -25.28 6.58 -13.78
CA MET A 248 -24.40 6.32 -12.63
C MET A 248 -23.71 7.61 -12.17
N PRO A 249 -23.72 7.93 -10.86
CA PRO A 249 -22.94 9.03 -10.30
C PRO A 249 -21.46 8.95 -10.67
N VAL A 250 -20.79 10.10 -10.79
CA VAL A 250 -19.37 10.19 -11.19
C VAL A 250 -18.47 9.33 -10.30
N ARG A 251 -18.73 9.34 -8.98
CA ARG A 251 -17.98 8.54 -8.00
C ARG A 251 -18.14 7.04 -8.21
N GLU A 252 -19.38 6.57 -8.37
CA GLU A 252 -19.68 5.15 -8.59
C GLU A 252 -19.12 4.66 -9.94
N LYS A 253 -19.10 5.54 -10.94
CA LYS A 253 -18.49 5.26 -12.23
C LYS A 253 -16.98 5.08 -12.12
N ALA A 254 -16.29 5.97 -11.41
CA ALA A 254 -14.85 5.82 -11.14
C ALA A 254 -14.59 4.50 -10.38
N GLN A 255 -15.36 4.22 -9.33
CA GLN A 255 -15.28 2.94 -8.60
C GLN A 255 -15.47 1.73 -9.52
N SER A 256 -16.47 1.76 -10.40
CA SER A 256 -16.76 0.67 -11.33
C SER A 256 -15.63 0.44 -12.33
N ILE A 257 -15.07 1.51 -12.91
CA ILE A 257 -13.93 1.44 -13.83
C ILE A 257 -12.70 0.83 -13.13
N ASN A 258 -12.37 1.32 -11.94
CA ASN A 258 -11.24 0.78 -11.19
C ASN A 258 -11.48 -0.67 -10.74
N ALA A 259 -12.73 -1.03 -10.41
CA ALA A 259 -13.08 -2.41 -10.09
C ALA A 259 -12.91 -3.33 -11.30
N ILE A 260 -13.21 -2.86 -12.52
CA ILE A 260 -12.93 -3.60 -13.77
C ILE A 260 -11.42 -3.79 -13.92
N TRP A 261 -10.61 -2.74 -13.80
CA TRP A 261 -9.15 -2.83 -13.84
C TRP A 261 -8.59 -3.81 -12.81
N ALA A 262 -8.99 -3.67 -11.55
CA ALA A 262 -8.54 -4.53 -10.46
C ALA A 262 -8.85 -6.01 -10.72
N HIS A 263 -10.00 -6.34 -11.33
CA HIS A 263 -10.31 -7.72 -11.71
C HIS A 263 -9.53 -8.16 -12.96
N ALA A 264 -9.29 -7.26 -13.91
CA ALA A 264 -8.53 -7.53 -15.14
C ALA A 264 -7.06 -7.85 -14.86
N ILE A 265 -6.47 -7.28 -13.80
CA ILE A 265 -5.08 -7.59 -13.37
C ILE A 265 -5.00 -8.61 -12.23
N SER A 266 -6.13 -9.17 -11.80
CA SER A 266 -6.17 -10.12 -10.70
C SER A 266 -5.55 -11.48 -11.07
N PRO A 267 -5.06 -12.27 -10.10
CA PRO A 267 -4.52 -13.60 -10.33
C PRO A 267 -5.47 -14.63 -10.98
N LYS A 268 -6.77 -14.31 -11.09
CA LYS A 268 -7.78 -15.19 -11.70
C LYS A 268 -7.78 -15.13 -13.23
N GLN A 269 -7.11 -14.15 -13.82
CA GLN A 269 -6.95 -14.03 -15.27
C GLN A 269 -5.77 -14.86 -15.77
N ASP A 270 -5.72 -15.07 -17.09
CA ASP A 270 -4.56 -15.70 -17.74
C ASP A 270 -3.26 -14.96 -17.37
N HIS A 271 -2.19 -15.71 -17.12
CA HIS A 271 -0.93 -15.17 -16.60
C HIS A 271 -0.27 -14.18 -17.57
N ALA A 272 -0.23 -14.50 -18.86
CA ALA A 272 0.40 -13.64 -19.87
C ALA A 272 -0.42 -12.36 -20.06
N GLN A 273 -1.75 -12.49 -20.18
CA GLN A 273 -2.66 -11.34 -20.27
C GLN A 273 -2.57 -10.45 -19.01
N ARG A 274 -2.52 -11.05 -17.82
CA ARG A 274 -2.37 -10.31 -16.55
C ARG A 274 -1.10 -9.47 -16.56
N LEU A 275 0.03 -10.04 -16.98
CA LEU A 275 1.32 -9.36 -16.98
C LEU A 275 1.30 -8.09 -17.84
N GLU A 276 0.77 -8.21 -19.07
CA GLU A 276 0.58 -7.11 -20.02
C GLU A 276 -0.33 -6.03 -19.44
N LEU A 277 -1.48 -6.44 -18.86
CA LEU A 277 -2.45 -5.50 -18.30
C LEU A 277 -1.93 -4.79 -17.05
N THR A 278 -1.18 -5.48 -16.19
CA THR A 278 -0.55 -4.85 -15.03
C THR A 278 0.45 -3.79 -15.48
N GLU A 279 1.31 -4.09 -16.45
CA GLU A 279 2.26 -3.12 -17.00
C GLU A 279 1.54 -1.90 -17.58
N LEU A 280 0.51 -2.14 -18.40
CA LEU A 280 -0.27 -1.10 -19.04
C LEU A 280 -0.98 -0.21 -17.99
N TYR A 281 -1.59 -0.81 -16.98
CA TYR A 281 -2.30 -0.08 -15.92
C TYR A 281 -1.33 0.70 -15.02
N THR A 282 -0.19 0.09 -14.64
CA THR A 282 0.87 0.77 -13.87
C THR A 282 1.40 1.99 -14.62
N ASN A 283 1.67 1.86 -15.93
CA ASN A 283 2.11 2.98 -16.76
C ASN A 283 1.04 4.08 -16.85
N LEU A 284 -0.24 3.72 -16.91
CA LEU A 284 -1.35 4.66 -16.92
C LEU A 284 -1.43 5.45 -15.62
N LEU A 285 -1.26 4.77 -14.48
CA LEU A 285 -1.23 5.37 -13.14
C LEU A 285 -0.07 6.36 -13.00
N ILE A 286 1.16 5.96 -13.35
CA ILE A 286 2.34 6.84 -13.23
C ILE A 286 2.16 8.11 -14.06
N LYS A 287 1.73 7.99 -15.31
CA LYS A 287 1.72 9.10 -16.27
C LYS A 287 0.48 10.00 -16.15
N ASN A 288 -0.64 9.45 -15.69
CA ASN A 288 -1.94 10.10 -15.81
C ASN A 288 -2.79 9.99 -14.54
N PHE A 289 -2.19 9.79 -13.37
CA PHE A 289 -2.91 9.69 -12.10
C PHE A 289 -3.96 10.79 -11.95
N ASN A 290 -5.22 10.41 -11.71
CA ASN A 290 -6.37 11.32 -11.60
C ASN A 290 -6.64 12.25 -12.81
N ARG A 291 -5.98 12.06 -13.96
CA ARG A 291 -6.23 12.84 -15.20
C ARG A 291 -7.29 12.21 -16.09
N TYR A 292 -7.42 10.89 -16.06
CA TYR A 292 -8.39 10.12 -16.83
C TYR A 292 -9.29 9.30 -15.91
N ASP A 293 -10.50 9.02 -16.37
CA ASP A 293 -11.47 8.19 -15.61
C ASP A 293 -10.89 6.79 -15.33
N ASP A 294 -10.02 6.29 -16.21
CA ASP A 294 -9.35 4.99 -16.10
C ASP A 294 -8.51 4.86 -14.81
N VAL A 295 -7.99 5.97 -14.31
CA VAL A 295 -7.08 6.08 -13.17
C VAL A 295 -7.50 7.20 -12.22
N ASN A 296 -8.81 7.48 -12.18
CA ASN A 296 -9.38 8.40 -11.21
C ASN A 296 -9.66 7.64 -9.92
N MET A 297 -8.91 7.98 -8.88
CA MET A 297 -8.91 7.31 -7.59
C MET A 297 -9.78 8.02 -6.55
N PHE A 298 -10.76 8.83 -6.97
CA PHE A 298 -11.64 9.53 -6.05
C PHE A 298 -12.34 8.57 -5.06
N GLY A 299 -12.18 8.83 -3.76
CA GLY A 299 -12.78 8.02 -2.70
C GLY A 299 -12.20 6.61 -2.58
N TYR A 300 -10.95 6.36 -3.02
CA TYR A 300 -10.28 5.06 -2.93
C TYR A 300 -10.28 4.44 -1.53
N ARG A 301 -10.35 5.28 -0.49
CA ARG A 301 -10.32 4.82 0.91
C ARG A 301 -11.52 3.94 1.30
N ASP A 302 -12.64 4.12 0.62
CA ASP A 302 -13.88 3.38 0.88
C ASP A 302 -13.98 2.10 0.03
N TRP A 303 -12.93 1.77 -0.74
CA TRP A 303 -13.00 0.62 -1.64
C TRP A 303 -12.74 -0.68 -0.88
N PRO A 304 -13.54 -1.73 -1.12
CA PRO A 304 -13.49 -2.96 -0.34
C PRO A 304 -12.31 -3.87 -0.67
N ASN A 305 -11.64 -3.69 -1.81
CA ASN A 305 -10.53 -4.53 -2.26
C ASN A 305 -9.32 -3.69 -2.71
N ASN A 306 -8.19 -3.90 -2.04
CA ASN A 306 -6.94 -3.18 -2.27
C ASN A 306 -5.81 -4.08 -2.78
N GLN A 307 -6.08 -5.35 -3.09
CA GLN A 307 -5.05 -6.31 -3.52
C GLN A 307 -4.32 -5.86 -4.79
N TRP A 308 -5.04 -5.21 -5.69
CA TRP A 308 -4.50 -4.68 -6.95
C TRP A 308 -3.36 -3.65 -6.72
N ILE A 309 -3.36 -2.96 -5.57
CA ILE A 309 -2.27 -2.04 -5.19
C ILE A 309 -0.98 -2.83 -4.95
N GLY A 310 -1.07 -3.99 -4.31
CA GLY A 310 0.05 -4.91 -4.14
C GLY A 310 0.55 -5.47 -5.47
N ASP A 311 -0.35 -5.75 -6.42
CA ASP A 311 0.02 -6.19 -7.77
C ASP A 311 0.80 -5.09 -8.53
N VAL A 312 0.32 -3.84 -8.46
CA VAL A 312 0.99 -2.67 -9.04
C VAL A 312 2.35 -2.45 -8.38
N TRP A 313 2.43 -2.50 -7.05
CA TRP A 313 3.69 -2.33 -6.33
C TRP A 313 4.70 -3.43 -6.65
N SER A 314 4.25 -4.68 -6.72
CA SER A 314 5.09 -5.82 -7.11
C SER A 314 5.62 -5.64 -8.54
N HIS A 315 4.80 -5.11 -9.46
CA HIS A 315 5.24 -4.79 -10.81
C HIS A 315 6.31 -3.69 -10.82
N LEU A 316 6.12 -2.60 -10.08
CA LEU A 316 7.10 -1.52 -9.97
C LEU A 316 8.46 -2.05 -9.48
N ARG A 317 8.47 -2.93 -8.49
CA ARG A 317 9.68 -3.52 -7.89
C ARG A 317 10.37 -4.61 -8.71
N LYS A 318 9.86 -4.97 -9.89
CA LYS A 318 10.51 -5.99 -10.74
C LYS A 318 11.93 -5.63 -11.15
N ASN A 319 12.21 -4.35 -11.32
CA ASN A 319 13.56 -3.88 -11.56
C ASN A 319 14.19 -3.44 -10.23
N PRO A 320 15.08 -4.25 -9.62
CA PRO A 320 15.69 -3.92 -8.33
C PRO A 320 16.64 -2.72 -8.41
N LYS A 321 17.03 -2.31 -9.63
CA LYS A 321 17.88 -1.13 -9.82
C LYS A 321 17.12 0.17 -9.60
N ILE A 322 15.79 0.19 -9.70
CA ILE A 322 15.00 1.41 -9.57
C ILE A 322 14.48 1.54 -8.15
N PHE A 323 14.63 2.72 -7.56
CA PHE A 323 13.97 3.12 -6.32
C PHE A 323 12.89 4.16 -6.62
N TYR A 324 11.64 3.84 -6.28
CA TYR A 324 10.54 4.77 -6.43
C TYR A 324 10.41 5.64 -5.18
N TYR A 325 10.20 6.94 -5.35
CA TYR A 325 10.05 7.89 -4.25
C TYR A 325 8.96 8.93 -4.55
N GLU A 326 8.54 9.65 -3.52
CA GLU A 326 7.52 10.69 -3.62
C GLU A 326 8.05 11.94 -4.33
N ASP A 327 7.29 12.46 -5.30
CA ASP A 327 7.58 13.74 -5.96
C ASP A 327 7.14 14.91 -5.07
N THR A 328 8.02 15.38 -4.19
CA THR A 328 7.81 16.54 -3.29
C THR A 328 8.86 17.63 -3.51
N ALA A 329 8.56 18.85 -3.04
CA ALA A 329 9.58 19.89 -2.86
C ALA A 329 10.62 19.37 -1.86
N GLY A 330 11.83 19.01 -2.35
CA GLY A 330 12.82 18.21 -1.62
C GLY A 330 13.32 16.97 -2.39
N GLY A 331 12.78 16.71 -3.59
CA GLY A 331 13.15 15.54 -4.39
C GLY A 331 14.64 15.39 -4.75
N GLN A 332 15.43 16.47 -4.64
CA GLN A 332 16.87 16.42 -4.88
C GLN A 332 17.62 15.68 -3.75
N GLU A 333 17.30 15.94 -2.49
CA GLU A 333 17.87 15.22 -1.34
C GLU A 333 17.51 13.72 -1.39
N ALA A 334 16.25 13.42 -1.72
CA ALA A 334 15.79 12.05 -1.91
C ALA A 334 16.57 11.34 -3.05
N SER A 335 16.79 12.03 -4.18
CA SER A 335 17.55 11.52 -5.31
C SER A 335 19.01 11.25 -4.94
N GLU A 336 19.65 12.18 -4.22
CA GLU A 336 21.03 12.05 -3.75
C GLU A 336 21.19 10.84 -2.82
N ILE A 337 20.27 10.63 -1.87
CA ILE A 337 20.30 9.43 -1.01
C ILE A 337 20.15 8.15 -1.85
N ILE A 338 19.24 8.13 -2.82
CA ILE A 338 19.02 6.96 -3.67
C ILE A 338 20.27 6.61 -4.49
N GLU A 339 20.88 7.61 -5.13
CA GLU A 339 22.03 7.41 -6.01
C GLU A 339 23.31 7.14 -5.23
N ASN A 340 23.60 8.00 -4.24
CA ASN A 340 24.86 7.95 -3.50
C ASN A 340 24.84 6.87 -2.44
N ASN A 341 23.72 6.65 -1.76
CA ASN A 341 23.69 5.78 -0.59
C ASN A 341 23.07 4.41 -0.89
N LEU A 342 21.93 4.38 -1.59
CA LEU A 342 21.24 3.13 -1.94
C LEU A 342 21.79 2.48 -3.21
N LYS A 343 22.60 3.20 -4.01
CA LYS A 343 23.16 2.77 -5.30
C LYS A 343 22.08 2.28 -6.28
N ARG A 344 20.95 2.98 -6.33
CA ARG A 344 19.80 2.71 -7.21
C ARG A 344 19.50 3.92 -8.10
N GLU A 345 18.71 3.71 -9.14
CA GLU A 345 18.18 4.74 -10.04
C GLU A 345 16.92 5.38 -9.42
N PRO A 346 16.91 6.69 -9.16
CA PRO A 346 15.77 7.39 -8.58
C PRO A 346 14.65 7.57 -9.62
N LYS A 347 13.42 7.25 -9.23
CA LYS A 347 12.24 7.49 -10.06
C LYS A 347 11.08 8.06 -9.25
N SER A 348 10.75 9.32 -9.50
CA SER A 348 9.68 9.99 -8.76
C SER A 348 8.30 9.47 -9.18
N LEU A 349 7.39 9.42 -8.21
CA LEU A 349 5.98 9.13 -8.37
C LEU A 349 5.15 10.33 -7.91
N PRO A 350 4.03 10.65 -8.59
CA PRO A 350 3.16 11.74 -8.15
C PRO A 350 2.74 11.58 -6.69
N THR A 351 2.78 12.65 -5.89
CA THR A 351 2.43 12.68 -4.45
C THR A 351 1.12 11.93 -4.16
N SER A 352 0.07 12.18 -4.95
CA SER A 352 -1.23 11.53 -4.74
C SER A 352 -1.21 10.02 -5.04
N PHE A 353 -0.34 9.56 -5.96
CA PHE A 353 -0.16 8.14 -6.24
C PHE A 353 0.67 7.47 -5.13
N TRP A 354 1.71 8.16 -4.64
CA TRP A 354 2.50 7.71 -3.49
C TRP A 354 1.62 7.50 -2.25
N GLU A 355 0.75 8.46 -1.94
CA GLU A 355 -0.20 8.35 -0.83
C GLU A 355 -1.19 7.19 -0.99
N LEU A 356 -1.63 6.90 -2.22
CA LEU A 356 -2.45 5.73 -2.51
C LEU A 356 -1.69 4.42 -2.24
N LEU A 357 -0.44 4.31 -2.71
CA LEU A 357 0.41 3.16 -2.46
C LEU A 357 0.64 2.98 -0.96
N LYS A 358 1.01 4.05 -0.25
CA LYS A 358 1.26 4.05 1.20
C LYS A 358 0.02 3.56 1.97
N TRP A 359 -1.15 4.10 1.65
CA TRP A 359 -2.41 3.68 2.26
C TRP A 359 -2.74 2.22 1.96
N GLY A 360 -2.62 1.80 0.70
CA GLY A 360 -3.00 0.46 0.25
C GLY A 360 -2.08 -0.63 0.80
N LEU A 361 -0.76 -0.41 0.69
CA LEU A 361 0.26 -1.35 1.18
C LEU A 361 0.18 -1.54 2.69
N LYS A 362 -0.06 -0.47 3.46
CA LYS A 362 -0.28 -0.58 4.90
C LYS A 362 -1.42 -1.54 5.25
N ARG A 363 -2.51 -1.55 4.47
CA ARG A 363 -3.64 -2.50 4.66
C ARG A 363 -3.31 -3.92 4.23
N LEU A 364 -2.33 -4.09 3.35
CA LEU A 364 -1.79 -5.40 2.96
C LEU A 364 -0.67 -5.86 3.90
N GLY A 365 -0.39 -5.15 4.99
CA GLY A 365 0.69 -5.49 5.93
C GLY A 365 2.09 -5.25 5.37
N THR A 366 2.23 -4.42 4.35
CA THR A 366 3.50 -4.06 3.71
C THR A 366 3.82 -2.59 3.97
N THR A 367 5.09 -2.27 4.24
CA THR A 367 5.55 -0.89 4.38
C THR A 367 6.04 -0.34 3.04
N LEU A 368 5.78 0.95 2.81
CA LEU A 368 6.35 1.73 1.71
C LEU A 368 7.37 2.68 2.33
N ASN A 369 8.65 2.32 2.23
CA ASN A 369 9.73 3.07 2.85
C ASN A 369 10.08 4.30 1.99
N THR A 370 10.33 5.44 2.64
CA THR A 370 11.05 6.56 2.02
C THR A 370 12.52 6.20 1.79
N PRO A 371 13.29 6.98 1.00
CA PRO A 371 14.73 6.77 0.86
C PRO A 371 15.48 6.74 2.20
N GLN A 372 15.15 7.66 3.11
CA GLN A 372 15.72 7.74 4.45
C GLN A 372 15.35 6.52 5.31
N GLU A 373 14.10 6.08 5.25
CA GLU A 373 13.62 4.90 5.98
C GLU A 373 14.29 3.61 5.46
N GLU A 374 14.43 3.45 4.15
CA GLU A 374 15.14 2.32 3.53
C GLU A 374 16.62 2.34 3.89
N GLN A 375 17.28 3.50 3.78
CA GLN A 375 18.69 3.70 4.13
C GLN A 375 18.93 3.32 5.60
N LYS A 376 18.08 3.80 6.51
CA LYS A 376 18.12 3.44 7.92
C LYS A 376 17.89 1.95 8.13
N ALA A 377 16.89 1.35 7.49
CA ALA A 377 16.61 -0.08 7.61
C ALA A 377 17.76 -0.97 7.09
N LEU A 378 18.42 -0.57 5.99
CA LEU A 378 19.58 -1.29 5.47
C LEU A 378 20.80 -1.14 6.40
N PHE A 379 21.03 0.06 6.95
CA PHE A 379 22.07 0.28 7.96
C PHE A 379 21.81 -0.53 9.24
N GLU A 380 20.57 -0.54 9.71
CA GLU A 380 20.14 -1.36 10.86
C GLU A 380 20.32 -2.86 10.60
N ASN A 381 20.34 -3.33 9.36
CA ASN A 381 20.57 -4.73 9.01
C ASN A 381 21.96 -4.98 8.41
N ALA A 382 22.85 -3.99 8.44
CA ALA A 382 24.18 -4.10 7.87
C ALA A 382 25.02 -5.17 8.62
N PRO A 383 25.95 -5.85 7.92
CA PRO A 383 26.79 -6.87 8.53
C PRO A 383 27.56 -6.32 9.74
N ILE A 384 27.54 -7.07 10.84
CA ILE A 384 28.32 -6.76 12.03
C ILE A 384 29.79 -7.00 11.71
N ILE A 385 30.63 -6.04 12.06
CA ILE A 385 32.07 -6.17 11.94
C ILE A 385 32.62 -6.73 13.26
N THR A 386 33.23 -7.91 13.18
CA THR A 386 33.88 -8.57 14.31
C THR A 386 35.40 -8.59 14.14
N GLY A 387 36.14 -8.53 15.24
CA GLY A 387 37.61 -8.69 15.22
C GLY A 387 38.41 -7.41 14.98
N PHE A 388 37.79 -6.23 15.04
CA PHE A 388 38.51 -4.96 15.07
C PHE A 388 39.00 -4.67 16.50
N HIS A 389 40.28 -4.95 16.75
CA HIS A 389 40.96 -4.70 18.02
C HIS A 389 42.05 -3.63 17.91
N THR A 390 41.86 -2.62 17.05
CA THR A 390 42.77 -1.48 16.98
C THR A 390 42.73 -0.71 18.31
N GLU A 391 43.85 -0.12 18.71
CA GLU A 391 43.92 0.72 19.92
C GLU A 391 42.89 1.87 19.83
N HIS A 392 42.73 2.46 18.63
CA HIS A 392 41.71 3.46 18.33
C HIS A 392 40.27 2.98 18.64
N ALA A 393 39.89 1.79 18.18
CA ALA A 393 38.54 1.25 18.41
C ALA A 393 38.26 0.98 19.89
N GLN A 394 39.26 0.50 20.63
CA GLN A 394 39.15 0.28 22.08
C GLN A 394 38.98 1.59 22.85
N ILE A 395 39.76 2.62 22.47
CA ILE A 395 39.64 3.96 23.07
C ILE A 395 38.27 4.57 22.76
N LEU A 396 37.78 4.47 21.51
CA LEU A 396 36.45 4.93 21.13
C LEU A 396 35.36 4.26 21.96
N GLU A 397 35.37 2.93 22.03
CA GLU A 397 34.36 2.18 22.79
C GLU A 397 34.38 2.56 24.27
N TRP A 398 35.58 2.70 24.86
CA TRP A 398 35.71 3.11 26.25
C TRP A 398 35.23 4.55 26.49
N MET A 399 35.55 5.49 25.62
CA MET A 399 35.06 6.87 25.74
C MET A 399 33.54 6.97 25.56
N LEU A 400 32.94 6.20 24.64
CA LEU A 400 31.49 6.10 24.51
C LEU A 400 30.82 5.53 25.77
N LYS A 401 31.44 4.50 26.39
CA LYS A 401 30.99 3.98 27.70
C LYS A 401 31.03 5.06 28.77
N CYS A 402 32.11 5.85 28.84
CA CYS A 402 32.22 6.98 29.76
C CYS A 402 31.12 8.03 29.52
N CYS A 403 30.84 8.38 28.26
CA CYS A 403 29.75 9.30 27.91
C CYS A 403 28.38 8.74 28.35
N THR A 404 28.19 7.44 28.19
CA THR A 404 26.94 6.75 28.58
C THR A 404 26.77 6.69 30.09
N LEU A 405 27.84 6.43 30.85
CA LEU A 405 27.82 6.50 32.32
C LEU A 405 27.58 7.92 32.85
N ALA A 406 28.00 8.94 32.10
CA ALA A 406 27.78 10.32 32.49
C ALA A 406 26.31 10.77 32.39
N TYR A 407 25.47 10.02 31.65
CA TYR A 407 24.05 10.29 31.39
C TYR A 407 23.14 9.31 32.17
N GLU A 408 22.35 9.85 33.11
CA GLU A 408 21.31 9.09 33.82
C GLU A 408 20.24 8.59 32.83
N GLY A 409 19.98 7.27 32.82
CA GLY A 409 19.02 6.62 31.92
C GLY A 409 19.63 5.93 30.69
N ALA A 410 20.96 5.91 30.54
CA ALA A 410 21.64 5.24 29.44
C ALA A 410 22.29 3.88 29.81
N GLU A 411 21.90 3.27 30.93
CA GLU A 411 22.56 2.08 31.49
C GLU A 411 22.51 0.84 30.54
N SER A 412 23.68 0.25 30.29
CA SER A 412 23.94 -1.04 29.61
C SER A 412 23.60 -1.18 28.11
N LYS A 413 23.72 -0.11 27.32
CA LYS A 413 23.53 -0.19 25.85
C LYS A 413 24.77 -0.79 25.17
N LYS A 414 24.61 -1.87 24.41
CA LYS A 414 25.68 -2.49 23.61
C LYS A 414 26.03 -1.60 22.41
N TYR A 415 27.32 -1.42 22.13
CA TYR A 415 27.77 -0.84 20.85
C TYR A 415 28.09 -1.97 19.89
N ILE A 416 27.56 -1.86 18.68
CA ILE A 416 27.73 -2.84 17.60
C ILE A 416 28.21 -2.07 16.39
N PHE A 417 29.44 -2.34 15.96
CA PHE A 417 29.96 -1.72 14.74
C PHE A 417 29.49 -2.51 13.52
N VAL A 418 29.03 -1.80 12.49
CA VAL A 418 28.48 -2.39 11.26
C VAL A 418 29.14 -1.79 10.03
N ASP A 419 29.14 -2.53 8.92
CA ASP A 419 29.64 -2.01 7.65
C ASP A 419 28.69 -0.95 7.07
N GLY A 420 29.03 0.30 7.33
CA GLY A 420 28.21 1.47 7.03
C GLY A 420 28.65 2.25 5.79
N LYS A 421 29.62 1.74 5.02
CA LYS A 421 30.39 2.51 4.01
C LYS A 421 29.53 3.26 2.98
N ASN A 422 28.33 2.77 2.69
CA ASN A 422 27.44 3.35 1.69
C ASN A 422 26.23 4.09 2.30
N PHE A 423 26.06 4.13 3.61
CA PHE A 423 24.78 4.58 4.18
C PHE A 423 24.80 5.99 4.74
N ASP A 424 25.93 6.70 4.76
CA ASP A 424 26.06 8.06 5.32
C ASP A 424 25.28 8.29 6.63
N ILE A 425 25.31 7.28 7.49
CA ILE A 425 24.66 7.27 8.81
C ILE A 425 25.77 6.99 9.81
N ASP A 426 25.90 7.83 10.84
CA ASP A 426 26.92 7.69 11.87
C ASP A 426 26.56 6.60 12.89
N ALA A 427 25.35 6.68 13.43
CA ALA A 427 24.84 5.72 14.39
C ALA A 427 23.31 5.66 14.35
N VAL A 428 22.73 4.49 14.68
CA VAL A 428 21.29 4.29 14.84
C VAL A 428 21.04 3.45 16.09
N TYR A 429 20.01 3.81 16.84
CA TYR A 429 19.54 3.01 17.98
C TYR A 429 18.42 2.04 17.57
N GLY A 430 18.59 0.74 17.81
CA GLY A 430 17.58 -0.26 17.51
C GLY A 430 17.92 -1.69 17.97
N GLY A 431 16.90 -2.48 18.33
CA GLY A 431 17.05 -3.88 18.76
C GLY A 431 17.87 -4.03 20.05
N ASP A 432 19.11 -4.52 19.90
CA ASP A 432 20.02 -4.91 20.99
C ASP A 432 21.00 -3.80 21.42
N GLY A 433 20.94 -2.60 20.81
CA GLY A 433 21.82 -1.49 21.19
C GLY A 433 22.05 -0.45 20.10
N TRP A 434 23.21 0.21 20.16
CA TRP A 434 23.68 1.18 19.18
C TRP A 434 24.39 0.48 18.03
N LYS A 435 23.93 0.72 16.80
CA LYS A 435 24.68 0.35 15.59
C LYS A 435 25.48 1.56 15.13
N ILE A 436 26.81 1.41 15.04
CA ILE A 436 27.75 2.49 14.73
C ILE A 436 28.48 2.14 13.43
N ASN A 437 28.65 3.14 12.57
CA ASN A 437 29.34 2.98 11.28
C ASN A 437 30.82 2.65 11.48
N ASN A 438 31.34 1.72 10.68
CA ASN A 438 32.76 1.34 10.70
C ASN A 438 33.74 2.44 10.34
N LYS A 439 33.31 3.53 9.69
CA LYS A 439 34.19 4.70 9.47
C LYS A 439 34.77 5.26 10.77
N TRP A 440 34.09 5.04 11.90
CA TRP A 440 34.55 5.46 13.22
C TRP A 440 35.64 4.57 13.82
N LEU A 441 35.95 3.42 13.22
CA LEU A 441 36.95 2.48 13.76
C LEU A 441 38.39 2.80 13.35
N ASN A 442 38.60 3.70 12.39
CA ASN A 442 39.94 4.19 12.03
C ASN A 442 40.01 5.71 12.14
N ASN A 443 41.22 6.21 12.37
CA ASN A 443 41.43 7.63 12.57
C ASN A 443 41.13 8.43 11.29
N ARG A 444 41.60 7.92 10.15
CA ARG A 444 41.51 8.61 8.85
C ARG A 444 40.07 8.81 8.37
N ASP A 445 39.25 7.78 8.38
CA ASP A 445 37.87 7.84 7.88
C ASP A 445 36.94 8.55 8.87
N ALA A 446 37.21 8.45 10.17
CA ALA A 446 36.49 9.23 11.19
C ALA A 446 36.69 10.74 11.01
N HIS A 447 37.83 11.18 10.46
CA HIS A 447 38.14 12.58 10.17
C HIS A 447 37.67 13.08 8.79
N LEU A 448 37.16 12.21 7.90
CA LEU A 448 36.72 12.62 6.57
C LEU A 448 35.60 13.68 6.67
N GLY A 449 35.88 14.88 6.15
CA GLY A 449 34.93 16.00 6.13
C GLY A 449 34.76 16.74 7.46
N ARG A 450 35.64 16.52 8.44
CA ARG A 450 35.55 17.12 9.78
C ARG A 450 36.78 17.96 10.11
N TYR A 451 36.56 19.05 10.84
CA TYR A 451 37.64 19.94 11.24
C TYR A 451 38.37 19.41 12.48
N CYS A 452 39.69 19.24 12.40
CA CYS A 452 40.54 18.81 13.51
C CYS A 452 41.63 19.85 13.78
N ILE A 453 41.75 20.29 15.04
CA ILE A 453 42.78 21.25 15.46
C ILE A 453 44.18 20.60 15.45
N ALA A 454 44.27 19.28 15.62
CA ALA A 454 45.56 18.58 15.58
C ALA A 454 46.19 18.54 14.17
N SER A 455 45.43 18.86 13.11
CA SER A 455 45.96 18.95 11.74
C SER A 455 46.42 20.35 11.34
N THR A 456 46.29 21.36 12.21
CA THR A 456 46.73 22.74 11.92
C THR A 456 48.12 23.07 12.48
N ASP A 457 48.65 22.27 13.40
CA ASP A 457 50.01 22.42 13.94
C ASP A 457 50.95 21.36 13.31
N ASP A 458 51.75 21.76 12.32
CA ASP A 458 53.00 21.15 11.83
C ASP A 458 53.16 19.61 11.63
N PHE A 459 52.11 18.80 11.73
CA PHE A 459 52.19 17.37 11.43
C PHE A 459 51.83 17.10 9.95
N SER A 460 52.87 16.74 9.19
CA SER A 460 52.77 16.26 7.81
C SER A 460 51.73 15.13 7.68
N PRO A 461 50.82 15.17 6.68
CA PRO A 461 49.87 14.08 6.41
C PRO A 461 50.54 12.76 5.96
N ASP A 462 51.84 12.80 5.63
CA ASP A 462 52.62 11.67 5.10
C ASP A 462 53.37 10.88 6.18
N ASP A 463 53.29 11.30 7.45
CA ASP A 463 53.96 10.58 8.53
C ASP A 463 53.08 9.41 9.02
N SER A 464 53.41 8.21 8.56
CA SER A 464 52.80 6.91 8.90
C SER A 464 52.76 6.56 10.39
N SER A 465 53.14 7.48 11.28
CA SER A 465 53.13 7.36 12.74
C SER A 465 51.94 8.06 13.42
N THR A 466 51.04 8.67 12.65
CA THR A 466 49.87 9.44 13.15
C THR A 466 48.62 8.60 13.44
N ASP A 467 48.65 7.29 13.18
CA ASP A 467 47.54 6.37 13.49
C ASP A 467 47.30 6.20 15.00
N ASP A 468 48.26 6.61 15.85
CA ASP A 468 48.22 6.42 17.31
C ASP A 468 47.54 7.57 18.08
N TYR A 469 47.15 8.67 17.41
CA TYR A 469 46.57 9.84 18.09
C TYR A 469 45.03 9.87 18.04
N PHE A 470 44.38 9.61 19.17
CA PHE A 470 42.92 9.64 19.30
C PHE A 470 42.41 11.06 19.60
N CYS A 471 41.57 11.61 18.72
CA CYS A 471 41.02 12.96 18.86
C CYS A 471 39.65 12.96 19.55
N TYR A 472 39.52 13.70 20.66
CA TYR A 472 38.28 13.74 21.46
C TYR A 472 37.07 14.33 20.73
N HIS A 473 37.28 15.23 19.77
CA HIS A 473 36.20 15.84 19.00
C HIS A 473 35.42 14.80 18.18
N LEU A 474 36.06 13.71 17.77
CA LEU A 474 35.40 12.59 17.08
C LEU A 474 34.33 11.95 17.97
N VAL A 475 34.65 11.72 19.24
CA VAL A 475 33.70 11.14 20.22
C VAL A 475 32.60 12.13 20.53
N GLU A 476 32.93 13.41 20.69
CA GLU A 476 31.96 14.47 20.94
C GLU A 476 30.89 14.52 19.83
N ASP A 477 31.32 14.53 18.57
CA ASP A 477 30.40 14.60 17.44
C ASP A 477 29.54 13.32 17.29
N LEU A 478 30.15 12.14 17.44
CA LEU A 478 29.41 10.88 17.41
C LEU A 478 28.39 10.82 18.56
N TRP A 479 28.82 11.21 19.76
CA TRP A 479 27.97 11.25 20.93
C TRP A 479 26.82 12.23 20.78
N THR A 480 27.06 13.41 20.20
CA THR A 480 26.02 14.41 19.90
C THR A 480 24.94 13.80 18.99
N THR A 481 25.37 13.06 17.97
CA THR A 481 24.45 12.35 17.06
C THR A 481 23.65 11.28 17.78
N MET A 482 24.28 10.51 18.68
CA MET A 482 23.61 9.50 19.49
C MET A 482 22.64 10.11 20.52
N ALA A 483 23.04 11.17 21.21
CA ALA A 483 22.24 11.82 22.25
C ALA A 483 20.95 12.43 21.68
N SER A 484 21.02 13.02 20.48
CA SER A 484 19.85 13.61 19.81
C SER A 484 18.74 12.59 19.50
N GLN A 485 19.10 11.35 19.16
CA GLN A 485 18.14 10.28 18.88
C GLN A 485 17.42 9.75 20.12
N LEU A 486 17.97 9.96 21.32
CA LEU A 486 17.36 9.52 22.58
C LEU A 486 16.31 10.53 23.13
N GLN A 487 15.99 11.60 22.40
CA GLN A 487 15.06 12.67 22.82
C GLN A 487 15.41 13.27 24.19
N LEU A 488 16.67 13.31 24.58
CA LEU A 488 17.14 13.73 25.91
C LEU A 488 17.10 15.26 26.15
N HIS A 489 16.31 16.02 25.40
CA HIS A 489 16.43 17.49 25.33
C HIS A 489 15.51 18.26 26.30
N SER A 490 16.09 18.82 27.35
CA SER A 490 15.87 20.23 27.70
C SER A 490 17.17 21.01 27.42
N ALA A 491 17.05 22.24 26.89
CA ALA A 491 18.19 23.04 26.44
C ALA A 491 19.21 23.37 27.56
N GLU A 492 18.74 23.46 28.81
CA GLU A 492 19.61 23.75 29.97
C GLU A 492 20.44 22.53 30.41
N LYS A 493 19.96 21.31 30.19
CA LYS A 493 20.70 20.09 30.55
C LYS A 493 21.81 19.76 29.53
N SER A 494 21.63 20.09 28.25
CA SER A 494 22.63 19.73 27.22
C SER A 494 23.96 20.45 27.42
N VAL A 495 23.95 21.75 27.73
CA VAL A 495 25.19 22.52 27.95
C VAL A 495 25.97 21.99 29.16
N PHE A 496 25.27 21.63 30.23
CA PHE A 496 25.88 21.06 31.43
C PHE A 496 26.45 19.66 31.18
N LEU A 497 25.73 18.81 30.46
CA LEU A 497 26.17 17.46 30.13
C LEU A 497 27.29 17.46 29.07
N ASP A 498 27.27 18.35 28.09
CA ASP A 498 28.36 18.55 27.13
C ASP A 498 29.62 19.06 27.84
N GLY A 499 29.46 19.94 28.83
CA GLY A 499 30.55 20.35 29.72
C GLY A 499 31.14 19.17 30.50
N LYS A 500 30.29 18.32 31.09
CA LYS A 500 30.71 17.13 31.84
C LYS A 500 31.40 16.09 30.94
N VAL A 501 30.88 15.85 29.74
CA VAL A 501 31.49 14.98 28.72
C VAL A 501 32.84 15.55 28.28
N LYS A 502 32.94 16.86 28.00
CA LYS A 502 34.22 17.52 27.69
C LYS A 502 35.24 17.39 28.81
N THR A 503 34.84 17.61 30.06
CA THR A 503 35.72 17.44 31.22
C THR A 503 36.19 16.00 31.36
N LEU A 504 35.31 15.02 31.17
CA LEU A 504 35.68 13.61 31.21
C LEU A 504 36.64 13.25 30.07
N LEU A 505 36.38 13.73 28.84
CA LEU A 505 37.23 13.49 27.67
C LEU A 505 38.60 14.17 27.78
N MET A 506 38.67 15.39 28.32
CA MET A 506 39.93 16.13 28.54
C MET A 506 40.81 15.49 29.63
N ASN A 507 40.20 14.87 30.64
CA ASN A 507 40.90 14.24 31.77
C ASN A 507 41.33 12.79 31.50
N THR A 508 41.08 12.30 30.28
CA THR A 508 41.47 10.96 29.85
C THR A 508 42.98 10.89 29.58
N PRO A 509 43.75 9.94 30.15
CA PRO A 509 45.20 9.91 30.00
C PRO A 509 45.63 9.78 28.52
N ARG A 510 46.43 10.72 28.02
CA ARG A 510 47.08 10.63 26.71
C ARG A 510 48.43 9.93 26.83
N LYS A 511 48.75 9.03 25.91
CA LYS A 511 50.13 8.59 25.70
C LYS A 511 50.89 9.76 25.06
N GLY A 512 51.92 10.28 25.74
CA GLY A 512 52.97 11.09 25.11
C GLY A 512 52.96 12.61 25.26
N MET A 513 51.98 13.25 25.92
CA MET A 513 52.06 14.70 26.20
C MET A 513 52.64 14.99 27.58
N ARG A 514 53.83 15.61 27.64
CA ARG A 514 54.36 16.25 28.86
C ARG A 514 53.52 17.50 29.14
N PRO A 515 52.86 17.65 30.31
CA PRO A 515 52.20 18.89 30.66
C PRO A 515 53.25 19.98 30.85
N GLN A 516 53.16 21.08 30.09
CA GLN A 516 53.88 22.29 30.42
C GLN A 516 53.26 22.89 31.69
N LEU A 517 53.98 22.77 32.81
CA LEU A 517 53.60 23.39 34.08
C LEU A 517 53.72 24.92 33.98
N LEU A 518 52.60 25.61 34.07
CA LEU A 518 52.54 27.00 34.52
C LEU A 518 52.87 27.04 36.02
N ARG A 519 53.97 27.70 36.38
CA ARG A 519 54.35 27.96 37.78
C ARG A 519 53.35 28.93 38.42
N GLY A 520 52.67 28.48 39.47
CA GLY A 520 51.88 29.33 40.36
C GLY A 520 51.86 28.78 41.79
N THR A 521 52.69 29.39 42.65
CA THR A 521 52.66 29.47 44.13
C THR A 521 51.78 28.49 44.92
N THR A 522 52.40 27.80 45.88
CA THR A 522 51.80 26.96 46.93
C THR A 522 50.62 27.66 47.60
N ALA A 523 49.41 27.13 47.41
CA ALA A 523 48.23 27.55 48.16
C ALA A 523 48.06 26.60 49.35
N ASP A 524 48.02 27.18 50.55
CA ASP A 524 47.65 26.50 51.79
C ASP A 524 46.23 25.92 51.66
N MET A 525 46.09 24.60 51.84
CA MET A 525 44.79 23.96 52.05
C MET A 525 44.44 24.06 53.54
N SER A 526 43.76 25.13 53.96
CA SER A 526 43.23 25.23 55.32
C SER A 526 41.79 24.66 55.39
N CYS A 527 41.65 23.34 55.59
CA CYS A 527 40.47 22.82 56.29
C CYS A 527 40.88 22.34 57.68
N ASP A 528 40.01 22.51 58.66
CA ASP A 528 40.23 22.04 60.04
C ASP A 528 40.02 20.52 60.19
N CYS A 529 40.11 19.78 59.09
CA CYS A 529 39.96 18.33 59.09
C CYS A 529 41.21 17.70 59.72
N PRO A 530 41.07 16.67 60.57
CA PRO A 530 42.21 15.92 61.08
C PRO A 530 43.07 15.41 59.92
N SER A 531 44.33 15.84 59.84
CA SER A 531 45.26 15.47 58.77
C SER A 531 46.60 15.00 59.33
N GLN A 532 47.20 14.04 58.65
CA GLN A 532 48.52 13.48 59.00
C GLN A 532 49.33 13.33 57.72
N ARG A 533 50.59 13.79 57.74
CA ARG A 533 51.54 13.52 56.65
C ARG A 533 52.19 12.16 56.88
N VAL A 534 52.06 11.26 55.92
CA VAL A 534 52.74 9.96 55.88
C VAL A 534 53.73 9.93 54.71
N ARG A 535 54.75 9.07 54.79
CA ARG A 535 55.67 8.85 53.67
C ARG A 535 54.95 8.03 52.60
N MET A 536 55.34 8.19 51.33
CA MET A 536 54.81 7.34 50.24
C MET A 536 55.05 5.83 50.46
N SER A 537 56.05 5.47 51.26
CA SER A 537 56.36 4.09 51.66
C SER A 537 55.42 3.52 52.73
N ASP A 538 54.61 4.35 53.37
CA ASP A 538 53.73 3.93 54.46
C ASP A 538 52.43 3.37 53.89
N HIS A 539 52.03 2.18 54.33
CA HIS A 539 50.83 1.50 53.85
C HIS A 539 49.58 1.79 54.69
N TYR A 540 49.70 2.56 55.77
CA TYR A 540 48.59 2.95 56.65
C TYR A 540 48.90 4.27 57.38
N ALA A 541 47.83 4.97 57.78
CA ALA A 541 47.88 6.13 58.67
C ALA A 541 46.94 5.89 59.86
N THR A 542 47.34 6.31 61.07
CA THR A 542 46.59 6.05 62.29
C THR A 542 46.26 7.37 62.97
N PHE A 543 44.96 7.70 63.01
CA PHE A 543 44.45 8.87 63.72
C PHE A 543 43.98 8.45 65.13
N THR A 544 44.60 9.02 66.17
CA THR A 544 44.31 8.66 67.57
C THR A 544 43.23 9.50 68.23
N ASP A 545 42.90 10.65 67.64
CA ASP A 545 42.07 11.69 68.26
C ASP A 545 40.77 11.98 67.47
N LEU A 546 40.22 10.94 66.83
CA LEU A 546 38.92 11.04 66.14
C LEU A 546 37.77 10.83 67.13
N ASP A 547 36.69 11.62 66.98
CA ASP A 547 35.47 11.49 67.76
C ASP A 547 34.70 10.22 67.35
N PRO A 548 34.52 9.23 68.23
CA PRO A 548 33.81 7.99 67.88
C PRO A 548 32.32 8.20 67.54
N ALA A 549 31.74 9.37 67.82
CA ALA A 549 30.36 9.70 67.46
C ALA A 549 30.20 10.08 65.97
N LEU A 550 31.26 10.60 65.34
CA LEU A 550 31.25 11.12 63.98
C LEU A 550 31.64 10.07 62.94
N ASP A 551 31.07 10.19 61.73
CA ASP A 551 31.49 9.44 60.56
C ASP A 551 32.60 10.19 59.82
N TYR A 552 33.70 9.51 59.52
CA TYR A 552 34.84 10.07 58.80
C TYR A 552 34.99 9.43 57.43
N ILE A 553 35.39 10.24 56.45
CA ILE A 553 35.72 9.80 55.10
C ILE A 553 37.24 9.87 54.96
N PRO A 554 37.96 8.74 54.89
CA PRO A 554 39.39 8.75 54.70
C PRO A 554 39.71 9.20 53.27
N SER A 555 40.64 10.14 53.15
CA SER A 555 41.07 10.75 51.91
C SER A 555 42.59 10.82 51.88
N VAL A 556 43.21 10.50 50.75
CA VAL A 556 44.66 10.57 50.55
C VAL A 556 44.91 11.42 49.31
N SER A 557 45.78 12.42 49.45
CA SER A 557 46.23 13.29 48.37
C SER A 557 47.74 13.47 48.43
N GLY A 558 48.35 13.81 47.28
CA GLY A 558 49.71 14.32 47.25
C GLY A 558 49.82 15.67 47.98
N ASN A 559 50.99 15.97 48.55
CA ASN A 559 51.28 17.25 49.20
C ASN A 559 51.78 18.29 48.17
N TYR A 560 51.02 18.50 47.10
CA TYR A 560 51.27 19.52 46.08
C TYR A 560 49.95 20.14 45.62
N LYS A 561 50.03 21.38 45.14
CA LYS A 561 48.87 22.12 44.63
C LYS A 561 48.25 21.35 43.45
N ASP A 562 46.92 21.16 43.48
CA ASP A 562 46.15 20.39 42.48
C ASP A 562 46.31 18.86 42.55
N ALA A 563 46.73 18.31 43.69
CA ALA A 563 46.75 16.85 43.87
C ALA A 563 45.33 16.26 43.81
N PHE A 564 45.17 15.22 42.97
CA PHE A 564 43.93 14.44 42.94
C PHE A 564 43.74 13.68 44.26
N VAL A 565 42.49 13.58 44.68
CA VAL A 565 42.07 12.76 45.82
C VAL A 565 41.55 11.43 45.28
N ALA A 566 42.00 10.31 45.84
CA ALA A 566 41.44 8.99 45.50
C ALA A 566 39.94 8.95 45.83
N PHE A 567 39.15 8.20 45.04
CA PHE A 567 37.70 8.11 45.26
C PHE A 567 37.42 7.65 46.71
N PRO A 568 36.72 8.45 47.52
CA PRO A 568 36.59 8.15 48.94
C PRO A 568 35.74 6.89 49.13
N PRO A 569 36.13 5.98 50.04
CA PRO A 569 35.23 4.91 50.48
C PRO A 569 34.04 5.49 51.26
N PRO A 570 33.00 4.69 51.52
CA PRO A 570 31.87 5.12 52.35
C PRO A 570 32.34 5.65 53.73
N PRO A 571 31.63 6.63 54.32
CA PRO A 571 31.93 7.13 55.66
C PRO A 571 31.95 5.99 56.69
N SER A 572 32.90 6.04 57.63
CA SER A 572 33.05 5.01 58.66
C SER A 572 33.41 5.62 60.02
N LYS A 573 32.97 4.99 61.10
CA LYS A 573 33.29 5.42 62.47
C LYS A 573 34.63 4.84 62.95
N PRO A 574 35.41 5.58 63.76
CA PRO A 574 36.63 5.07 64.38
C PRO A 574 36.35 3.80 65.20
N ARG A 575 37.21 2.78 65.07
CA ARG A 575 37.09 1.57 65.89
C ARG A 575 37.43 1.89 67.34
N ALA A 576 36.47 1.73 68.25
CA ALA A 576 36.72 1.82 69.69
C ALA A 576 37.79 0.80 70.13
N LEU A 577 38.81 1.26 70.87
CA LEU A 577 39.85 0.42 71.46
C LEU A 577 39.24 -0.67 72.34
N ARG A 578 39.27 -1.92 71.87
CA ARG A 578 38.85 -3.08 72.67
C ARG A 578 39.95 -3.46 73.66
N VAL A 579 39.67 -3.29 74.96
CA VAL A 579 40.43 -3.92 76.05
C VAL A 579 40.29 -5.44 75.93
N PRO A 580 41.39 -6.23 76.04
CA PRO A 580 41.33 -7.67 75.79
C PRO A 580 40.67 -8.40 76.98
N ARG A 581 39.57 -9.12 76.74
CA ARG A 581 39.00 -10.09 77.70
C ARG A 581 38.91 -11.49 77.11
N LYS A 582 39.24 -12.44 77.99
CA LYS A 582 39.48 -13.88 77.82
C LYS A 582 38.31 -14.66 77.19
N LYS A 583 38.69 -15.75 76.52
CA LYS A 583 37.85 -16.86 76.05
C LYS A 583 36.86 -17.34 77.13
N ILE A 584 35.58 -17.41 76.79
CA ILE A 584 34.62 -18.36 77.38
C ILE A 584 33.74 -18.93 76.23
N VAL A 585 33.62 -20.25 76.26
CA VAL A 585 32.83 -21.13 75.40
C VAL A 585 31.34 -21.06 75.77
N GLY A 586 30.46 -21.14 74.78
CA GLY A 586 29.05 -21.46 75.00
C GLY A 586 28.12 -20.99 73.88
N THR A 587 27.65 -21.91 73.05
CA THR A 587 26.40 -21.80 72.27
C THR A 587 25.20 -21.69 73.24
N PRO A 588 24.11 -20.96 72.92
CA PRO A 588 22.99 -21.65 72.25
C PRO A 588 22.03 -20.79 71.37
N LYS A 589 21.35 -21.56 70.50
CA LYS A 589 19.98 -21.47 69.95
C LYS A 589 19.63 -20.51 68.79
N LYS A 590 19.31 -21.20 67.67
CA LYS A 590 18.55 -20.78 66.49
C LYS A 590 17.23 -20.08 66.84
N ALA A 591 16.94 -18.98 66.14
CA ALA A 591 15.58 -18.52 65.90
C ALA A 591 15.16 -18.93 64.48
N ALA A 592 13.93 -19.41 64.36
CA ALA A 592 13.35 -20.05 63.19
C ALA A 592 13.20 -19.10 61.99
N THR A 593 13.58 -19.58 60.81
CA THR A 593 13.24 -18.96 59.52
C THR A 593 11.80 -19.36 59.19
N ALA A 594 10.87 -18.41 59.16
CA ALA A 594 9.53 -18.66 58.62
C ALA A 594 9.64 -18.84 57.10
N SER A 595 9.18 -20.00 56.60
CA SER A 595 9.06 -20.26 55.17
C SER A 595 7.73 -19.70 54.67
N PHE A 596 7.77 -18.71 53.78
CA PHE A 596 6.58 -18.24 53.07
C PHE A 596 6.34 -19.10 51.84
N VAL A 597 5.09 -19.47 51.57
CA VAL A 597 4.73 -20.26 50.39
C VAL A 597 4.22 -19.32 49.29
N LEU A 598 4.55 -19.64 48.05
CA LEU A 598 4.07 -18.92 46.87
C LEU A 598 2.53 -18.80 46.89
N GLY A 599 2.02 -17.57 46.86
CA GLY A 599 0.58 -17.29 46.86
C GLY A 599 -0.04 -16.88 48.19
N ASP A 600 0.75 -16.73 49.27
CA ASP A 600 0.23 -16.19 50.54
C ASP A 600 -0.15 -14.71 50.41
N LYS A 601 -1.33 -14.34 50.93
CA LYS A 601 -1.83 -12.95 50.98
C LYS A 601 -1.06 -12.15 52.02
N VAL A 602 -0.58 -10.97 51.64
CA VAL A 602 0.19 -10.08 52.52
C VAL A 602 -0.74 -9.13 53.26
N ASP A 603 -0.61 -9.06 54.60
CA ASP A 603 -1.29 -8.07 55.42
C ASP A 603 -0.66 -6.69 55.19
N ASN A 604 -1.39 -5.80 54.52
CA ASN A 604 -0.93 -4.47 54.12
C ASN A 604 -1.51 -3.34 54.97
N SER A 605 -2.17 -3.67 56.08
CA SER A 605 -2.90 -2.71 56.93
C SER A 605 -2.03 -1.61 57.58
N GLY A 606 -0.69 -1.74 57.55
CA GLY A 606 0.27 -0.76 58.09
C GLY A 606 1.22 -0.09 57.08
N MET A 607 1.11 -0.38 55.78
CA MET A 607 2.03 0.18 54.78
C MET A 607 1.46 1.46 54.15
N GLY A 608 2.04 2.62 54.50
CA GLY A 608 1.57 3.97 54.11
C GLY A 608 1.69 4.36 52.62
N TRP A 609 1.51 3.41 51.69
CA TRP A 609 1.70 3.59 50.24
C TRP A 609 0.40 3.89 49.48
N GLN A 610 -0.75 3.93 50.16
CA GLN A 610 -2.08 4.03 49.54
C GLN A 610 -2.34 5.35 48.78
N SER A 611 -1.47 6.35 48.87
CA SER A 611 -1.65 7.65 48.19
C SER A 611 -1.04 7.75 46.78
N ASN A 612 -0.22 6.77 46.34
CA ASN A 612 0.54 6.87 45.08
C ASN A 612 0.11 5.87 43.98
N LEU A 613 -0.98 5.12 44.17
CA LEU A 613 -1.51 4.22 43.14
C LEU A 613 -2.68 4.90 42.39
N PRO A 614 -2.70 4.84 41.05
CA PRO A 614 -3.73 5.50 40.26
C PRO A 614 -5.03 4.70 40.37
N CYS A 615 -5.99 5.23 41.13
CA CYS A 615 -7.37 4.78 41.41
C CYS A 615 -7.63 4.27 42.84
N ALA A 616 -8.71 4.78 43.46
CA ALA A 616 -9.13 4.53 44.84
C ALA A 616 -9.77 3.15 45.05
N CYS A 617 -9.13 2.09 44.57
CA CYS A 617 -9.56 0.70 44.75
C CYS A 617 -8.53 -0.04 45.62
N SER A 618 -8.98 -0.75 46.65
CA SER A 618 -8.13 -1.56 47.53
C SER A 618 -7.58 -2.76 46.76
N TYR A 619 -6.27 -2.78 46.51
CA TYR A 619 -5.58 -3.92 45.90
C TYR A 619 -5.23 -4.96 46.96
N GLU A 620 -5.38 -6.24 46.62
CA GLU A 620 -4.88 -7.35 47.43
C GLU A 620 -3.48 -7.76 46.93
N LEU A 621 -2.53 -7.93 47.85
CA LEU A 621 -1.14 -8.25 47.55
C LEU A 621 -0.82 -9.69 47.93
N TYR A 622 -0.12 -10.39 47.04
CA TYR A 622 0.29 -11.78 47.24
C TYR A 622 1.78 -11.98 46.97
N HIS A 623 2.41 -12.91 47.69
CA HIS A 623 3.81 -13.31 47.45
C HIS A 623 3.95 -14.06 46.12
N ALA A 624 4.82 -13.58 45.23
CA ALA A 624 5.15 -14.23 43.96
C ALA A 624 6.60 -14.74 43.96
N GLY A 625 6.80 -15.90 43.32
CA GLY A 625 8.01 -16.69 43.43
C GLY A 625 9.10 -16.13 42.53
N GLY A 626 10.22 -15.73 43.15
CA GLY A 626 11.43 -15.28 42.47
C GLY A 626 12.67 -15.70 43.28
N GLU A 627 13.83 -15.70 42.62
CA GLU A 627 15.11 -16.06 43.25
C GLU A 627 15.41 -15.20 44.48
N ALA A 628 16.11 -15.81 45.45
CA ALA A 628 16.15 -15.49 46.88
C ALA A 628 16.53 -14.07 47.31
N ASN A 629 16.80 -13.12 46.40
CA ASN A 629 17.17 -11.75 46.73
C ASN A 629 16.24 -10.66 46.17
N LYS A 630 15.09 -11.00 45.58
CA LYS A 630 14.08 -10.00 45.17
C LYS A 630 12.66 -10.48 45.51
N ASN A 631 12.08 -9.96 46.60
CA ASN A 631 10.67 -10.18 46.91
C ASN A 631 9.81 -9.44 45.88
N VAL A 632 9.11 -10.19 45.03
CA VAL A 632 8.16 -9.64 44.05
C VAL A 632 6.75 -9.78 44.61
N LEU A 633 6.00 -8.68 44.62
CA LEU A 633 4.58 -8.64 45.00
C LEU A 633 3.73 -8.49 43.74
N ILE A 634 2.68 -9.30 43.61
CA ILE A 634 1.69 -9.13 42.55
C ILE A 634 0.44 -8.50 43.17
N GLY A 635 0.03 -7.35 42.63
CA GLY A 635 -1.23 -6.69 42.98
C GLY A 635 -2.31 -7.06 41.96
N LEU A 636 -3.43 -7.61 42.44
CA LEU A 636 -4.59 -7.91 41.59
C LEU A 636 -5.69 -6.85 41.83
N PRO A 637 -6.25 -6.23 40.77
CA PRO A 637 -7.42 -5.38 40.91
C PRO A 637 -8.64 -6.23 41.31
N PRO A 638 -9.60 -5.71 42.09
CA PRO A 638 -10.81 -6.42 42.42
C PRO A 638 -11.60 -6.77 41.15
N GLU A 639 -12.05 -8.01 41.02
CA GLU A 639 -12.81 -8.49 39.86
C GLU A 639 -14.08 -7.65 39.67
N HIS A 640 -14.18 -7.00 38.51
CA HIS A 640 -15.36 -6.24 38.11
C HIS A 640 -16.44 -7.23 37.65
N GLU A 641 -17.48 -7.44 38.46
CA GLU A 641 -18.66 -8.21 38.07
C GLU A 641 -19.21 -7.73 36.72
N SER A 642 -19.26 -8.66 35.78
CA SER A 642 -19.73 -8.44 34.41
C SER A 642 -21.23 -8.07 34.39
N ARG A 643 -21.52 -6.78 34.16
CA ARG A 643 -22.89 -6.31 33.88
C ARG A 643 -23.37 -6.85 32.52
N LYS A 644 -24.19 -7.90 32.57
CA LYS A 644 -25.08 -8.35 31.49
C LYS A 644 -25.98 -7.19 31.04
N ARG A 645 -25.76 -6.64 29.83
CA ARG A 645 -26.71 -5.75 29.16
C ARG A 645 -27.82 -6.58 28.49
N LYS A 646 -29.05 -6.48 29.03
CA LYS A 646 -30.28 -6.88 28.34
C LYS A 646 -30.56 -5.91 27.19
N ARG A 647 -30.90 -6.48 26.03
CA ARG A 647 -31.57 -5.79 24.91
C ARG A 647 -32.99 -5.43 25.34
N THR A 648 -33.35 -4.16 25.13
CA THR A 648 -34.71 -3.67 24.89
C THR A 648 -34.64 -2.75 23.70
#